data_AF-A0AAU9K3R4-F1
#
_entry.id   AF-A0AAU9K3R4-F1
#
_cell.length_a   1.000
_cell.length_b   1.000
_cell.length_c   1.000
_cell.angle_alpha   90.00
_cell.angle_beta   90.00
_cell.angle_gamma   90.00
#
_symmetry.space_group_name_H-M   'P 1'
#
loop_
_entity.id
_entity.type
_entity.pdbx_description
1 polymer ?
#
loop_
_entity_poly.entity_id
_entity_poly.type
_entity_poly.pdbx_seq_one_letter_code
_entity_poly.pdbx_strand_id
1 'polypeptide(L)'
;MSKLLSRLGTKKQVYSYDITIHSLQLALSLPVRINIIWKRRKKRIETRYKHPLSPSAGSVEINETLTMINTLYQEKSGKFNRKKAILTVQAIIDERGAKKIGSLTLNISEYQAHQLNMQYFSLESCPDKTAKICISIRAQPLGEAVATDTVSEASGVSGISMGTEGDYKGPLFLDQDALIDQEEALAPKIIQGSQNKPPILKPPPMKMPESNFTMKKSNENDEESKRLLDIRAKISILEKENTQLRSEKEDLKVQLGVALEKSNKERENNFELIKKLDGELQETKKKWEKSSKKISKREEKISKLKLVNERLLEDLKETEKTVNEGTLDKERLRNDNWKLRESLRETIDKSNKLQKQLEVANDENIILKANLENIQQQNINLQTNFENFRKISAENGDSSIGAVPASYKRNSENYTKTLKMQLETANREREEALSQQTELTLQIQRYKTEKMKIEEKYKDELEKIEKEIEKLREENYELKQKNDQESLDRKINERKTLIQNEDTDLKLRRLTQNFQEIKNKKEELEQTVADYEVKLNQRNTEYQSGYLDLQYIKEQLENKEKDIKRLKNELREKEKEIGEIYSSKEILDNENCVLREQIKKLTETEFSDPATFIMQEQIHELENRVTTQEFAFNQEKAYLKEQIDILEKQLEIMEEAKQKDSKNFEDQIGKILVQNRLLKQQIEDSKINSLSEEKAKNFTMVKLIEENYSQNIQMYQLENNDLKARLKKLEEDYKIIEKKYLDLKFSIANSEMAKENLEKKYKEAQEQMRDYSAQFTAMEVELYKVNERFGETLNMNNELEGKIHKLKQKLKAVKN
;
A
#
# COMPACT_ATOMS: atom_id res chain seq x y z
N MET A 1 7.41 25.39 25.58
CA MET A 1 6.62 26.65 25.60
C MET A 1 7.29 27.83 24.87
N SER A 2 8.62 27.99 24.83
CA SER A 2 9.31 29.17 24.24
C SER A 2 8.82 29.66 22.86
N LYS A 3 8.54 28.75 21.91
CA LYS A 3 8.05 29.08 20.55
C LYS A 3 6.64 29.71 20.48
N LEU A 4 5.91 29.71 21.59
CA LEU A 4 4.57 30.29 21.69
C LEU A 4 4.65 31.71 22.29
N LEU A 5 5.54 31.91 23.27
CA LEU A 5 5.90 33.23 23.78
C LEU A 5 6.53 34.13 22.70
N SER A 6 7.42 33.58 21.86
CA SER A 6 8.07 34.31 20.75
C SER A 6 7.15 34.72 19.58
N ARG A 7 5.82 34.66 19.77
CA ARG A 7 4.79 35.04 18.80
C ARG A 7 3.87 36.16 19.31
N LEU A 8 3.82 36.37 20.63
CA LEU A 8 3.04 37.44 21.23
C LEU A 8 3.59 38.80 20.74
N GLY A 9 2.70 39.66 20.23
CA GLY A 9 3.06 40.97 19.69
C GLY A 9 3.75 40.95 18.31
N THR A 10 3.65 39.86 17.54
CA THR A 10 4.22 39.77 16.17
C THR A 10 3.12 39.81 15.08
N LYS A 11 3.40 40.45 13.94
CA LYS A 11 2.50 40.55 12.79
C LYS A 11 2.66 39.33 11.87
N LYS A 12 1.55 38.64 11.57
CA LYS A 12 1.50 37.44 10.70
C LYS A 12 1.40 37.86 9.24
N GLN A 13 2.39 37.52 8.41
CA GLN A 13 2.38 37.77 6.96
C GLN A 13 2.66 36.49 6.18
N VAL A 14 2.03 36.33 5.01
CA VAL A 14 2.19 35.14 4.16
C VAL A 14 3.01 35.50 2.93
N TYR A 15 3.97 34.64 2.60
CA TYR A 15 4.83 34.79 1.42
C TYR A 15 4.85 33.47 0.65
N SER A 16 4.77 33.55 -0.68
CA SER A 16 5.32 32.51 -1.55
C SER A 16 6.84 32.67 -1.59
N TYR A 17 7.56 31.56 -1.63
CA TYR A 17 9.00 31.54 -1.85
C TYR A 17 9.30 30.55 -2.96
N ASP A 18 10.00 31.04 -3.98
CA ASP A 18 10.43 30.29 -5.14
C ASP A 18 11.94 30.14 -5.04
N ILE A 19 12.40 28.89 -4.85
CA ILE A 19 13.82 28.54 -4.84
C ILE A 19 14.12 27.85 -6.16
N THR A 20 14.75 28.57 -7.09
CA THR A 20 15.25 28.00 -8.34
C THR A 20 16.63 27.42 -8.10
N ILE A 21 16.81 26.15 -8.45
CA ILE A 21 18.09 25.46 -8.40
C ILE A 21 18.63 25.44 -9.82
N HIS A 22 19.70 26.20 -10.06
CA HIS A 22 20.30 26.35 -11.39
C HIS A 22 21.20 25.16 -11.70
N SER A 23 22.16 24.89 -10.83
CA SER A 23 23.12 23.80 -11.01
C SER A 23 23.62 23.23 -9.68
N LEU A 24 24.15 22.02 -9.75
CA LEU A 24 24.78 21.31 -8.65
C LEU A 24 26.14 20.78 -9.10
N GLN A 25 27.18 21.12 -8.34
CA GLN A 25 28.55 20.62 -8.48
C GLN A 25 28.82 19.61 -7.35
N LEU A 26 29.23 18.40 -7.69
CA LEU A 26 29.38 17.28 -6.76
C LEU A 26 30.25 16.18 -7.40
N ALA A 27 31.38 15.85 -6.78
CA ALA A 27 32.21 14.72 -7.20
C ALA A 27 31.69 13.39 -6.61
N LEU A 28 31.41 12.40 -7.46
CA LEU A 28 30.97 11.06 -7.08
C LEU A 28 31.75 9.99 -7.84
N SER A 29 31.95 8.82 -7.23
CA SER A 29 32.65 7.68 -7.82
C SER A 29 31.76 6.79 -8.71
N LEU A 30 30.44 6.98 -8.70
CA LEU A 30 29.47 6.18 -9.44
C LEU A 30 28.43 7.11 -10.11
N PRO A 31 27.90 6.74 -11.29
CA PRO A 31 26.78 7.46 -11.91
C PRO A 31 25.53 7.31 -11.04
N VAL A 32 24.84 8.42 -10.80
CA VAL A 32 23.63 8.47 -9.98
C VAL A 32 22.59 9.40 -10.61
N ARG A 33 21.33 9.25 -10.20
CA ARG A 33 20.28 10.23 -10.49
C ARG A 33 20.00 11.07 -9.25
N ILE A 34 19.98 12.39 -9.39
CA ILE A 34 19.85 13.33 -8.28
C ILE A 34 18.41 13.83 -8.16
N ASN A 35 17.92 13.88 -6.93
CA ASN A 35 16.67 14.51 -6.53
C ASN A 35 16.96 15.53 -5.42
N ILE A 36 16.44 16.75 -5.53
CA ILE A 36 16.62 17.79 -4.51
C ILE A 36 15.29 18.08 -3.82
N ILE A 37 15.29 17.90 -2.49
CA ILE A 37 14.10 17.94 -1.67
C ILE A 37 14.14 19.16 -0.75
N TRP A 38 13.18 20.06 -0.89
CA TRP A 38 12.91 21.10 0.09
C TRP A 38 11.95 20.58 1.17
N LYS A 39 12.46 20.43 2.40
CA LYS A 39 11.67 19.95 3.54
C LYS A 39 11.47 21.05 4.59
N ARG A 40 10.22 21.23 5.02
CA ARG A 40 9.84 22.13 6.12
C ARG A 40 8.74 21.52 7.01
N ARG A 41 9.12 21.05 8.19
CA ARG A 41 8.23 20.31 9.13
C ARG A 41 7.58 19.10 8.43
N LYS A 42 6.26 19.12 8.23
CA LYS A 42 5.48 18.10 7.50
C LYS A 42 5.40 18.36 5.99
N LYS A 43 5.65 19.59 5.51
CA LYS A 43 5.64 19.90 4.07
C LYS A 43 6.97 19.45 3.43
N ARG A 44 6.88 18.80 2.27
CA ARG A 44 7.98 18.32 1.44
C ARG A 44 7.63 18.63 -0.01
N ILE A 45 8.56 19.21 -0.74
CA ILE A 45 8.49 19.47 -2.18
C ILE A 45 9.83 19.02 -2.76
N GLU A 46 9.84 18.46 -3.96
CA GLU A 46 11.05 17.91 -4.58
C GLU A 46 11.07 18.19 -6.09
N THR A 47 12.25 18.07 -6.70
CA THR A 47 12.42 18.29 -8.14
C THR A 47 11.60 17.27 -8.93
N ARG A 48 10.96 17.73 -10.00
CA ARG A 48 10.12 16.90 -10.89
C ARG A 48 10.95 15.86 -11.61
N TYR A 49 12.14 16.24 -12.07
CA TYR A 49 13.05 15.36 -12.78
C TYR A 49 14.17 14.85 -11.86
N LYS A 50 14.65 13.65 -12.18
CA LYS A 50 15.77 13.00 -11.50
C LYS A 50 17.00 13.17 -12.38
N HIS A 51 17.77 14.22 -12.13
CA HIS A 51 18.84 14.68 -13.02
C HIS A 51 20.04 13.71 -12.98
N PRO A 52 20.47 13.12 -14.12
CA PRO A 52 21.60 12.20 -14.13
C PRO A 52 22.91 12.96 -13.90
N LEU A 53 23.73 12.48 -12.97
CA LEU A 53 25.08 12.98 -12.73
C LEU A 53 26.10 11.85 -12.98
N SER A 54 26.98 12.08 -13.95
CA SER A 54 28.13 11.19 -14.24
C SER A 54 29.34 11.56 -13.38
N PRO A 55 30.15 10.59 -12.90
CA PRO A 55 31.44 10.83 -12.26
C PRO A 55 32.37 11.74 -13.06
N SER A 56 32.35 11.61 -14.39
CA SER A 56 33.19 12.37 -15.32
C SER A 56 32.78 13.84 -15.49
N ALA A 57 31.51 14.18 -15.23
CA ALA A 57 30.99 15.53 -15.43
C ALA A 57 31.12 16.40 -14.17
N GLY A 58 31.05 15.80 -12.98
CA GLY A 58 31.18 16.48 -11.67
C GLY A 58 30.17 17.61 -11.40
N SER A 59 29.27 17.88 -12.34
CA SER A 59 28.29 18.96 -12.31
C SER A 59 27.08 18.62 -13.17
N VAL A 60 25.91 19.18 -12.81
CA VAL A 60 24.66 19.00 -13.54
C VAL A 60 23.82 20.28 -13.46
N GLU A 61 23.24 20.67 -14.59
CA GLU A 61 22.25 21.74 -14.68
C GLU A 61 20.85 21.18 -14.38
N ILE A 62 20.08 21.92 -13.60
CA ILE A 62 18.79 21.48 -13.05
C ILE A 62 17.69 22.43 -13.49
N ASN A 63 17.91 23.74 -13.35
CA ASN A 63 17.01 24.83 -13.74
C ASN A 63 15.53 24.64 -13.29
N GLU A 64 15.32 24.00 -12.13
CA GLU A 64 13.99 23.74 -11.56
C GLU A 64 13.66 24.70 -10.41
N THR A 65 12.40 25.13 -10.32
CA THR A 65 11.91 25.99 -9.24
C THR A 65 11.02 25.23 -8.26
N LEU A 66 11.40 25.27 -6.98
CA LEU A 66 10.61 24.72 -5.87
C LEU A 66 9.86 25.87 -5.17
N THR A 67 8.53 25.85 -5.22
CA THR A 67 7.65 26.90 -4.67
C THR A 67 6.99 26.46 -3.36
N MET A 68 7.11 27.24 -2.27
CA MET A 68 6.45 26.92 -1.00
C MET A 68 5.89 28.15 -0.27
N ILE A 69 4.59 28.11 0.01
CA ILE A 69 3.88 29.12 0.82
C ILE A 69 4.27 28.99 2.29
N ASN A 70 4.61 30.12 2.90
CA ASN A 70 5.42 30.17 4.11
C ASN A 70 5.09 31.40 4.97
N THR A 71 4.29 31.23 6.03
CA THR A 71 3.98 32.30 7.00
C THR A 71 5.21 32.79 7.79
N LEU A 72 5.50 34.09 7.72
CA LEU A 72 6.47 34.81 8.55
C LEU A 72 5.77 35.53 9.72
N TYR A 73 6.55 35.85 10.76
CA TYR A 73 6.13 36.65 11.90
C TYR A 73 7.10 37.83 12.05
N GLN A 74 6.61 39.04 11.86
CA GLN A 74 7.38 40.28 12.00
C GLN A 74 7.27 40.79 13.43
N GLU A 75 8.39 41.10 14.06
CA GLU A 75 8.42 41.75 15.37
C GLU A 75 8.13 43.25 15.26
N LYS A 76 7.82 43.91 16.39
CA LYS A 76 7.73 45.38 16.47
C LYS A 76 9.01 46.10 16.03
N SER A 77 10.16 45.40 16.06
CA SER A 77 11.46 45.85 15.55
C SER A 77 11.54 45.93 14.01
N GLY A 78 10.47 45.55 13.29
CA GLY A 78 10.43 45.43 11.83
C GLY A 78 11.13 44.17 11.29
N LYS A 79 11.94 43.48 12.12
CA LYS A 79 12.66 42.26 11.73
C LYS A 79 11.74 41.04 11.74
N PHE A 80 11.99 40.12 10.81
CA PHE A 80 11.26 38.86 10.73
C PHE A 80 11.95 37.76 11.54
N ASN A 81 11.15 36.97 12.25
CA ASN A 81 11.60 35.82 13.00
C ASN A 81 12.31 34.78 12.09
N ARG A 82 13.52 34.37 12.51
CA ARG A 82 14.35 33.39 11.79
C ARG A 82 13.59 32.11 11.47
N LYS A 83 13.70 31.65 10.23
CA LYS A 83 12.87 30.59 9.65
C LYS A 83 13.73 29.65 8.80
N LYS A 84 14.26 28.62 9.46
CA LYS A 84 15.06 27.56 8.83
C LYS A 84 14.28 26.82 7.75
N ALA A 85 14.87 26.79 6.55
CA ALA A 85 14.57 25.92 5.43
C ALA A 85 15.73 24.92 5.26
N ILE A 86 15.46 23.71 4.78
CA ILE A 86 16.48 22.71 4.51
C ILE A 86 16.24 22.15 3.10
N LEU A 87 17.19 22.38 2.20
CA LEU A 87 17.31 21.67 0.94
C LEU A 87 18.14 20.41 1.20
N THR A 88 17.72 19.26 0.68
CA THR A 88 18.40 17.97 0.86
C THR A 88 18.66 17.35 -0.49
N VAL A 89 19.93 17.10 -0.81
CA VAL A 89 20.35 16.43 -2.04
C VAL A 89 20.36 14.93 -1.79
N GLN A 90 19.56 14.19 -2.55
CA GLN A 90 19.54 12.73 -2.57
C GLN A 90 20.07 12.21 -3.89
N ALA A 91 20.92 11.19 -3.83
CA ALA A 91 21.28 10.38 -4.98
C ALA A 91 20.49 9.08 -4.97
N ILE A 92 20.01 8.69 -6.14
CA ILE A 92 19.31 7.45 -6.41
C ILE A 92 20.27 6.60 -7.24
N ILE A 93 20.66 5.47 -6.67
CA ILE A 93 21.42 4.41 -7.34
C ILE A 93 20.37 3.35 -7.69
N ASP A 94 20.25 2.99 -8.97
CA ASP A 94 19.07 2.28 -9.48
C ASP A 94 18.76 0.95 -8.75
N GLU A 95 19.78 0.27 -8.21
CA GLU A 95 19.63 -0.97 -7.41
C GLU A 95 19.64 -0.76 -5.89
N ARG A 96 20.21 0.35 -5.39
CA ARG A 96 20.48 0.56 -3.94
C ARG A 96 19.57 1.61 -3.29
N GLY A 97 18.64 2.18 -4.05
CA GLY A 97 17.66 3.15 -3.56
C GLY A 97 18.20 4.56 -3.38
N ALA A 98 17.43 5.41 -2.68
CA ALA A 98 17.71 6.82 -2.48
C ALA A 98 18.51 7.08 -1.18
N LYS A 99 19.73 7.60 -1.30
CA LYS A 99 20.61 7.98 -0.18
C LYS A 99 20.76 9.49 -0.11
N LYS A 100 20.64 10.08 1.08
CA LYS A 100 21.01 11.49 1.30
C LYS A 100 22.52 11.64 1.11
N ILE A 101 22.94 12.55 0.24
CA ILE A 101 24.35 12.93 0.05
C ILE A 101 24.68 14.21 0.84
N GLY A 102 23.84 15.24 0.76
CA GLY A 102 24.14 16.52 1.42
C GLY A 102 22.87 17.30 1.78
N SER A 103 23.05 18.43 2.46
CA SER A 103 21.97 19.39 2.71
C SER A 103 22.46 20.82 2.77
N LEU A 104 21.60 21.77 2.45
CA LEU A 104 21.84 23.20 2.62
C LEU A 104 20.80 23.78 3.58
N THR A 105 21.28 24.37 4.68
CA THR A 105 20.45 25.11 5.63
C THR A 105 20.36 26.57 5.20
N LEU A 106 19.14 27.10 5.02
CA LEU A 106 18.89 28.49 4.66
C LEU A 106 17.97 29.17 5.68
N ASN A 107 18.15 30.46 5.91
CA ASN A 107 17.15 31.27 6.61
C ASN A 107 16.29 32.05 5.61
N ILE A 108 15.09 31.55 5.31
CA ILE A 108 14.22 32.23 4.33
C ILE A 108 13.69 33.59 4.82
N SER A 109 13.81 33.93 6.10
CA SER A 109 13.43 35.25 6.64
C SER A 109 14.45 36.38 6.36
N GLU A 110 15.49 36.12 5.56
CA GLU A 110 16.43 37.14 5.09
C GLU A 110 16.09 37.60 3.66
N TYR A 111 15.49 36.71 2.86
CA TYR A 111 15.22 36.94 1.43
C TYR A 111 13.85 37.54 1.10
N GLN A 112 13.07 38.04 2.08
CA GLN A 112 11.80 38.74 1.77
C GLN A 112 12.00 40.18 1.26
N ALA A 113 13.13 40.81 1.59
CA ALA A 113 13.45 42.18 1.18
C ALA A 113 14.50 42.23 0.05
N HIS A 114 15.43 41.27 0.04
CA HIS A 114 16.47 41.15 -0.97
C HIS A 114 16.32 39.80 -1.66
N GLN A 115 15.93 39.82 -2.94
CA GLN A 115 15.90 38.60 -3.75
C GLN A 115 17.34 38.11 -3.96
N LEU A 116 17.54 36.80 -3.86
CA LEU A 116 18.84 36.21 -4.06
C LEU A 116 19.01 35.79 -5.52
N ASN A 117 19.96 36.39 -6.23
CA ASN A 117 20.26 36.05 -7.61
C ASN A 117 21.49 35.11 -7.65
N MET A 118 21.31 33.92 -8.22
CA MET A 118 22.35 32.92 -8.56
C MET A 118 23.58 32.88 -7.63
N GLN A 119 23.39 32.46 -6.38
CA GLN A 119 24.48 32.30 -5.41
C GLN A 119 24.85 30.82 -5.22
N TYR A 120 26.16 30.55 -5.17
CA TYR A 120 26.72 29.25 -4.83
C TYR A 120 26.85 29.06 -3.32
N PHE A 121 26.39 27.93 -2.81
CA PHE A 121 26.53 27.52 -1.41
C PHE A 121 27.17 26.13 -1.30
N SER A 122 28.07 25.95 -0.34
CA SER A 122 28.64 24.62 -0.02
C SER A 122 27.60 23.72 0.66
N LEU A 123 27.62 22.42 0.37
CA LEU A 123 26.70 21.46 1.00
C LEU A 123 27.19 20.97 2.38
N GLU A 124 26.34 21.13 3.40
CA GLU A 124 26.53 20.55 4.73
C GLU A 124 26.39 19.02 4.67
N SER A 125 27.22 18.32 5.46
CA SER A 125 27.23 16.85 5.58
C SER A 125 27.46 16.08 4.27
N CYS A 126 28.07 16.70 3.28
CA CYS A 126 28.48 16.05 2.03
C CYS A 126 29.81 15.28 2.21
N PRO A 127 29.98 14.06 1.65
CA PRO A 127 31.27 13.38 1.58
C PRO A 127 32.31 14.16 0.76
N ASP A 128 31.86 14.81 -0.31
CA ASP A 128 32.67 15.74 -1.10
C ASP A 128 32.63 17.13 -0.47
N LYS A 129 33.79 17.61 -0.01
CA LYS A 129 33.99 18.93 0.60
C LYS A 129 33.96 20.08 -0.42
N THR A 130 34.09 19.79 -1.72
CA THR A 130 34.06 20.78 -2.80
C THR A 130 32.65 20.99 -3.37
N ALA A 131 31.68 20.18 -2.94
CA ALA A 131 30.31 20.19 -3.44
C ALA A 131 29.59 21.53 -3.19
N LYS A 132 29.03 22.10 -4.26
CA LYS A 132 28.34 23.40 -4.28
C LYS A 132 27.01 23.30 -5.00
N ILE A 133 26.00 24.01 -4.51
CA ILE A 133 24.70 24.17 -5.18
C ILE A 133 24.49 25.65 -5.52
N CYS A 134 24.10 25.95 -6.76
CA CYS A 134 23.75 27.29 -7.21
C CYS A 134 22.24 27.48 -7.16
N ILE A 135 21.77 28.48 -6.41
CA ILE A 135 20.33 28.77 -6.25
C ILE A 135 20.04 30.26 -6.40
N SER A 136 18.82 30.57 -6.85
CA SER A 136 18.19 31.89 -6.64
C SER A 136 16.95 31.74 -5.77
N ILE A 137 16.62 32.77 -5.00
CA ILE A 137 15.49 32.79 -4.07
C ILE A 137 14.69 34.06 -4.30
N ARG A 138 13.45 33.91 -4.75
CA ARG A 138 12.47 34.98 -4.87
C ARG A 138 11.40 34.81 -3.80
N ALA A 139 10.96 35.92 -3.21
CA ALA A 139 9.86 35.96 -2.26
C ALA A 139 8.77 36.90 -2.79
N GLN A 140 7.52 36.46 -2.75
CA GLN A 140 6.36 37.25 -3.14
C GLN A 140 5.37 37.31 -1.97
N PRO A 141 4.99 38.51 -1.49
CA PRO A 141 3.96 38.63 -0.45
C PRO A 141 2.59 38.23 -1.01
N LEU A 142 1.84 37.45 -0.23
CA LEU A 142 0.47 36.99 -0.54
C LEU A 142 -0.59 37.68 0.35
N GLY A 143 -0.23 38.79 0.98
CA GLY A 143 -1.11 39.60 1.83
C GLY A 143 -1.05 39.29 3.33
N GLU A 144 -1.88 40.03 4.08
CA GLU A 144 -2.08 39.82 5.51
C GLU A 144 -3.05 38.67 5.76
N ALA A 145 -2.78 37.88 6.80
CA ALA A 145 -3.32 36.54 6.95
C ALA A 145 -4.75 36.50 7.55
N VAL A 146 -5.64 37.35 7.06
CA VAL A 146 -7.06 37.45 7.47
C VAL A 146 -7.94 36.46 6.70
N ALA A 147 -7.55 36.03 5.49
CA ALA A 147 -8.37 35.19 4.61
C ALA A 147 -7.75 33.86 4.13
N THR A 148 -6.49 33.54 4.49
CA THR A 148 -5.69 32.51 3.78
C THR A 148 -5.36 31.23 4.57
N ASP A 149 -5.94 31.00 5.74
CA ASP A 149 -5.64 29.77 6.50
C ASP A 149 -6.23 28.51 5.82
N THR A 150 -7.29 28.64 5.00
CA THR A 150 -7.81 27.58 4.11
C THR A 150 -6.81 27.14 3.03
N VAL A 151 -6.08 28.08 2.41
CA VAL A 151 -5.11 27.78 1.35
C VAL A 151 -3.88 27.05 1.88
N SER A 152 -3.55 27.22 3.17
CA SER A 152 -2.41 26.54 3.80
C SER A 152 -2.64 25.05 4.05
N GLU A 153 -3.89 24.61 4.15
CA GLU A 153 -4.29 23.22 4.37
C GLU A 153 -4.57 22.46 3.06
N ALA A 154 -5.05 23.16 2.02
CA ALA A 154 -5.32 22.57 0.70
C ALA A 154 -4.09 22.01 -0.03
N SER A 155 -2.86 22.38 0.34
CA SER A 155 -1.62 21.90 -0.32
C SER A 155 -1.24 20.43 0.02
N GLY A 156 -2.18 19.62 0.50
CA GLY A 156 -1.99 18.19 0.77
C GLY A 156 -2.16 17.28 -0.46
N VAL A 157 -2.69 17.81 -1.58
CA VAL A 157 -2.92 17.07 -2.82
C VAL A 157 -1.88 17.49 -3.87
N SER A 158 -0.85 16.66 -4.06
CA SER A 158 0.12 16.85 -5.14
C SER A 158 -0.50 16.46 -6.48
N GLY A 159 -1.02 17.44 -7.23
CA GLY A 159 -1.65 17.20 -8.53
C GLY A 159 -2.11 18.43 -9.31
N ILE A 160 -2.06 19.63 -8.73
CA ILE A 160 -2.40 20.86 -9.46
C ILE A 160 -1.15 21.37 -10.17
N SER A 161 -1.06 21.05 -11.47
CA SER A 161 -0.23 21.81 -12.39
C SER A 161 -0.83 23.20 -12.53
N MET A 162 -0.13 24.23 -12.04
CA MET A 162 -0.43 25.62 -12.42
C MET A 162 -0.05 25.77 -13.89
N GLY A 163 -1.05 25.65 -14.76
CA GLY A 163 -0.90 25.81 -16.20
C GLY A 163 -0.45 27.23 -16.55
N THR A 164 0.34 27.32 -17.61
CA THR A 164 0.65 28.58 -18.28
C THR A 164 -0.61 29.22 -18.84
N GLU A 165 -0.72 30.55 -18.66
CA GLU A 165 -1.49 31.50 -19.47
C GLU A 165 -2.83 31.01 -20.08
N GLY A 166 -3.94 31.35 -19.41
CA GLY A 166 -5.26 31.26 -20.05
C GLY A 166 -6.43 30.87 -19.16
N ASP A 167 -6.54 31.39 -17.93
CA ASP A 167 -7.84 31.42 -17.23
C ASP A 167 -7.85 32.44 -16.07
N TYR A 168 -7.97 33.73 -16.43
CA TYR A 168 -8.40 34.79 -15.52
C TYR A 168 -9.71 35.40 -16.06
N LYS A 169 -10.84 34.84 -15.63
CA LYS A 169 -12.16 35.50 -15.71
C LYS A 169 -12.76 35.60 -14.31
N GLY A 170 -12.32 36.64 -13.59
CA GLY A 170 -12.95 37.14 -12.37
C GLY A 170 -13.35 38.61 -12.57
N PRO A 171 -14.52 39.06 -12.10
CA PRO A 171 -15.06 40.38 -12.44
C PRO A 171 -14.35 41.47 -11.64
N LEU A 172 -13.57 42.31 -12.32
CA LEU A 172 -12.78 43.36 -11.66
C LEU A 172 -12.65 44.66 -12.46
N PHE A 173 -13.66 44.98 -13.28
CA PHE A 173 -13.85 46.34 -13.79
C PHE A 173 -15.32 46.74 -13.57
N LEU A 174 -15.49 47.80 -12.79
CA LEU A 174 -16.76 48.48 -12.54
C LEU A 174 -17.15 49.29 -13.78
N ASP A 175 -18.46 49.52 -13.93
CA ASP A 175 -19.00 50.48 -14.89
C ASP A 175 -18.44 51.89 -14.64
N GLN A 176 -18.10 52.60 -15.72
CA GLN A 176 -18.08 54.06 -15.73
C GLN A 176 -18.39 54.58 -17.13
N ASP A 177 -19.59 55.14 -17.27
CA ASP A 177 -20.02 55.86 -18.47
C ASP A 177 -19.19 57.13 -18.68
N ALA A 178 -18.73 57.37 -19.92
CA ALA A 178 -18.75 58.68 -20.58
C ALA A 178 -18.26 58.62 -22.04
N LEU A 179 -19.15 58.95 -22.97
CA LEU A 179 -18.97 59.86 -24.12
C LEU A 179 -17.59 59.93 -24.81
N ILE A 180 -17.54 59.59 -26.11
CA ILE A 180 -17.37 60.57 -27.22
C ILE A 180 -17.51 59.86 -28.60
N ASP A 181 -17.94 60.65 -29.58
CA ASP A 181 -18.44 60.29 -30.92
C ASP A 181 -17.45 59.74 -31.97
N GLN A 182 -18.05 59.15 -33.01
CA GLN A 182 -17.65 59.12 -34.45
C GLN A 182 -16.28 58.53 -34.86
N GLU A 183 -16.32 57.40 -35.59
CA GLU A 183 -16.20 57.43 -37.06
C GLU A 183 -16.68 56.10 -37.71
N GLU A 184 -17.31 56.19 -38.88
CA GLU A 184 -17.88 55.06 -39.62
C GLU A 184 -16.92 54.45 -40.66
N ALA A 185 -17.23 53.20 -41.04
CA ALA A 185 -16.93 52.57 -42.33
C ALA A 185 -15.45 52.28 -42.70
N LEU A 186 -15.14 50.97 -42.79
CA LEU A 186 -14.91 50.29 -44.08
C LEU A 186 -14.63 48.78 -43.88
N ALA A 187 -15.70 47.99 -43.71
CA ALA A 187 -15.64 46.52 -43.77
C ALA A 187 -16.45 46.02 -44.99
N PRO A 188 -15.82 45.35 -45.98
CA PRO A 188 -16.55 44.91 -47.18
C PRO A 188 -17.44 43.70 -46.88
N LYS A 189 -18.70 43.78 -47.32
CA LYS A 189 -19.69 42.69 -47.19
C LYS A 189 -19.32 41.49 -48.06
N ILE A 190 -19.31 40.30 -47.45
CA ILE A 190 -19.23 39.01 -48.17
C ILE A 190 -20.66 38.60 -48.56
N ILE A 191 -20.90 38.40 -49.86
CA ILE A 191 -22.16 37.85 -50.38
C ILE A 191 -22.00 36.34 -50.59
N GLN A 192 -22.96 35.54 -50.11
CA GLN A 192 -22.98 34.09 -50.30
C GLN A 192 -23.25 33.72 -51.77
N GLY A 193 -22.41 32.85 -52.34
CA GLY A 193 -22.61 32.27 -53.67
C GLY A 193 -23.32 30.92 -53.60
N SER A 194 -24.34 30.71 -54.43
CA SER A 194 -25.07 29.44 -54.56
C SER A 194 -24.39 28.49 -55.55
N GLN A 195 -24.15 27.25 -55.12
CA GLN A 195 -23.85 26.02 -55.87
C GLN A 195 -22.78 26.03 -57.00
N ASN A 196 -21.75 25.21 -56.78
CA ASN A 196 -20.89 24.58 -57.79
C ASN A 196 -20.08 25.47 -58.75
N LYS A 197 -19.33 26.43 -58.19
CA LYS A 197 -17.99 26.86 -58.69
C LYS A 197 -17.23 27.63 -57.60
N PRO A 198 -15.89 27.49 -57.48
CA PRO A 198 -15.10 28.30 -56.55
C PRO A 198 -14.98 29.76 -57.06
N PRO A 199 -14.85 30.75 -56.16
CA PRO A 199 -14.84 32.16 -56.54
C PRO A 199 -13.54 32.56 -57.26
N ILE A 200 -13.66 33.22 -58.41
CA ILE A 200 -12.54 33.73 -59.20
C ILE A 200 -12.27 35.18 -58.81
N LEU A 201 -11.06 35.47 -58.33
CA LEU A 201 -10.55 36.83 -58.15
C LEU A 201 -10.30 37.46 -59.53
N LYS A 202 -11.02 38.55 -59.85
CA LYS A 202 -10.64 39.44 -60.95
C LYS A 202 -9.52 40.38 -60.49
N PRO A 203 -8.37 40.44 -61.18
CA PRO A 203 -7.38 41.49 -60.94
C PRO A 203 -7.93 42.85 -61.44
N PRO A 204 -7.45 43.98 -60.87
CA PRO A 204 -7.89 45.31 -61.28
C PRO A 204 -7.34 45.69 -62.67
N PRO A 205 -8.03 46.57 -63.42
CA PRO A 205 -7.58 46.97 -64.75
C PRO A 205 -6.37 47.92 -64.66
N MET A 206 -5.19 47.44 -65.04
CA MET A 206 -4.04 48.32 -65.28
C MET A 206 -4.32 49.19 -66.51
N LYS A 207 -4.52 50.49 -66.29
CA LYS A 207 -4.46 51.51 -67.34
C LYS A 207 -3.02 51.63 -67.81
N MET A 208 -2.74 51.22 -69.05
CA MET A 208 -1.50 51.59 -69.74
C MET A 208 -1.53 53.09 -70.05
N PRO A 209 -0.47 53.87 -69.77
CA PRO A 209 -0.37 55.23 -70.26
C PRO A 209 -0.12 55.22 -71.77
N GLU A 210 -0.97 55.91 -72.53
CA GLU A 210 -0.71 56.23 -73.93
C GLU A 210 0.48 57.21 -74.01
N SER A 211 1.61 56.78 -74.56
CA SER A 211 2.74 57.66 -74.88
C SER A 211 2.88 57.83 -76.39
N ASN A 212 2.20 58.85 -76.91
CA ASN A 212 2.45 59.37 -78.25
C ASN A 212 3.91 59.88 -78.33
N PHE A 213 4.76 59.19 -79.10
CA PHE A 213 6.09 59.69 -79.44
C PHE A 213 6.28 59.71 -80.96
N THR A 214 6.31 60.91 -81.52
CA THR A 214 6.47 61.17 -82.95
C THR A 214 7.89 60.88 -83.41
N MET A 215 8.08 59.96 -84.36
CA MET A 215 9.36 59.77 -85.03
C MET A 215 9.75 61.02 -85.84
N LYS A 216 10.89 61.63 -85.49
CA LYS A 216 11.69 62.42 -86.44
C LYS A 216 12.79 61.54 -87.01
N LYS A 217 12.93 61.53 -88.33
CA LYS A 217 14.02 60.83 -89.03
C LYS A 217 15.35 61.55 -88.85
N SER A 218 16.37 60.84 -88.41
CA SER A 218 17.80 61.18 -88.60
C SER A 218 18.62 59.90 -88.64
N ASN A 219 19.71 59.89 -89.42
CA ASN A 219 20.48 58.69 -89.75
C ASN A 219 21.35 58.18 -88.58
N GLU A 220 20.95 57.12 -87.88
CA GLU A 220 21.80 56.40 -86.89
C GLU A 220 21.62 54.86 -86.96
N ASN A 221 21.58 54.29 -88.18
CA ASN A 221 21.27 52.86 -88.42
C ASN A 221 22.20 51.85 -87.71
N ASP A 222 23.42 52.21 -87.30
CA ASP A 222 24.35 51.29 -86.61
C ASP A 222 24.28 51.36 -85.07
N GLU A 223 23.94 52.50 -84.47
CA GLU A 223 23.73 52.58 -83.02
C GLU A 223 22.39 51.99 -82.60
N GLU A 224 21.33 52.26 -83.36
CA GLU A 224 20.00 51.76 -83.05
C GLU A 224 19.96 50.22 -83.14
N SER A 225 20.68 49.64 -84.10
CA SER A 225 20.84 48.18 -84.25
C SER A 225 21.60 47.53 -83.08
N LYS A 226 22.64 48.19 -82.54
CA LYS A 226 23.34 47.74 -81.32
C LYS A 226 22.46 47.84 -80.08
N ARG A 227 21.73 48.95 -79.91
CA ARG A 227 20.77 49.12 -78.79
C ARG A 227 19.65 48.08 -78.86
N LEU A 228 19.16 47.73 -80.06
CA LEU A 228 18.19 46.64 -80.26
C LEU A 228 18.77 45.26 -79.92
N LEU A 229 20.05 45.00 -80.23
CA LEU A 229 20.76 43.79 -79.82
C LEU A 229 20.91 43.70 -78.30
N ASP A 230 21.32 44.77 -77.63
CA ASP A 230 21.43 44.83 -76.17
C ASP A 230 20.08 44.67 -75.47
N ILE A 231 19.02 45.31 -76.00
CA ILE A 231 17.64 45.14 -75.53
C ILE A 231 17.20 43.68 -75.70
N ARG A 232 17.47 43.05 -76.86
CA ARG A 232 17.13 41.63 -77.11
C ARG A 232 17.92 40.68 -76.20
N ALA A 233 19.20 40.95 -75.93
CA ALA A 233 20.01 40.18 -74.98
C ALA A 233 19.45 40.31 -73.56
N LYS A 234 19.07 41.53 -73.14
CA LYS A 234 18.46 41.81 -71.83
C LYS A 234 17.09 41.15 -71.68
N ILE A 235 16.26 41.14 -72.73
CA ILE A 235 15.00 40.39 -72.76
C ILE A 235 15.28 38.89 -72.58
N SER A 236 16.25 38.32 -73.30
CA SER A 236 16.59 36.89 -73.17
C SER A 236 17.10 36.50 -71.77
N ILE A 237 17.83 37.40 -71.10
CA ILE A 237 18.23 37.22 -69.69
C ILE A 237 17.00 37.25 -68.77
N LEU A 238 16.11 38.24 -68.93
CA LEU A 238 14.87 38.37 -68.14
C LEU A 238 13.87 37.23 -68.39
N GLU A 239 13.86 36.64 -69.58
CA GLU A 239 13.09 35.43 -69.91
C GLU A 239 13.66 34.21 -69.18
N LYS A 240 14.99 34.03 -69.19
CA LYS A 240 15.66 32.96 -68.42
C LYS A 240 15.41 33.10 -66.92
N GLU A 241 15.55 34.32 -66.38
CA GLU A 241 15.24 34.64 -64.98
C GLU A 241 13.76 34.34 -64.66
N ASN A 242 12.83 34.70 -65.54
CA ASN A 242 11.41 34.32 -65.39
C ASN A 242 11.18 32.81 -65.40
N THR A 243 11.89 32.05 -66.25
CA THR A 243 11.78 30.58 -66.24
C THR A 243 12.35 29.98 -64.96
N GLN A 244 13.46 30.52 -64.45
CA GLN A 244 14.06 30.09 -63.19
C GLN A 244 13.14 30.40 -61.99
N LEU A 245 12.59 31.61 -61.90
CA LEU A 245 11.62 32.00 -60.87
C LEU A 245 10.34 31.16 -60.92
N ARG A 246 9.94 30.66 -62.10
CA ARG A 246 8.82 29.71 -62.24
C ARG A 246 9.17 28.32 -61.71
N SER A 247 10.37 27.79 -61.97
CA SER A 247 10.80 26.52 -61.36
C SER A 247 10.92 26.65 -59.84
N GLU A 248 11.59 27.70 -59.33
CA GLU A 248 11.74 27.94 -57.89
C GLU A 248 10.38 28.07 -57.19
N LYS A 249 9.40 28.70 -57.83
CA LYS A 249 8.02 28.79 -57.31
C LYS A 249 7.33 27.43 -57.20
N GLU A 250 7.50 26.54 -58.18
CA GLU A 250 6.88 25.21 -58.12
C GLU A 250 7.65 24.28 -57.15
N ASP A 251 8.98 24.41 -57.03
CA ASP A 251 9.77 23.72 -56.01
C ASP A 251 9.35 24.14 -54.59
N LEU A 252 9.17 25.44 -54.33
CA LEU A 252 8.65 25.96 -53.06
C LEU A 252 7.23 25.46 -52.77
N LYS A 253 6.39 25.28 -53.79
CA LYS A 253 5.03 24.73 -53.64
C LYS A 253 5.05 23.24 -53.31
N VAL A 254 5.98 22.47 -53.89
CA VAL A 254 6.22 21.06 -53.52
C VAL A 254 6.72 20.98 -52.07
N GLN A 255 7.69 21.81 -51.68
CA GLN A 255 8.19 21.88 -50.30
C GLN A 255 7.08 22.24 -49.30
N LEU A 256 6.21 23.21 -49.64
CA LEU A 256 5.05 23.57 -48.82
C LEU A 256 4.05 22.41 -48.70
N GLY A 257 3.82 21.66 -49.79
CA GLY A 257 2.99 20.45 -49.77
C GLY A 257 3.53 19.38 -48.81
N VAL A 258 4.82 19.08 -48.87
CA VAL A 258 5.49 18.13 -47.97
C VAL A 258 5.44 18.62 -46.51
N ALA A 259 5.63 19.91 -46.26
CA ALA A 259 5.52 20.50 -44.92
C ALA A 259 4.10 20.41 -44.35
N LEU A 260 3.07 20.65 -45.18
CA LEU A 260 1.66 20.49 -44.80
C LEU A 260 1.31 19.02 -44.51
N GLU A 261 1.76 18.08 -45.34
CA GLU A 261 1.54 16.65 -45.11
C GLU A 261 2.21 16.17 -43.81
N LYS A 262 3.44 16.62 -43.54
CA LYS A 262 4.14 16.36 -42.28
C LYS A 262 3.40 16.95 -41.08
N SER A 263 2.94 18.20 -41.17
CA SER A 263 2.14 18.85 -40.12
C SER A 263 0.80 18.16 -39.86
N ASN A 264 0.18 17.57 -40.88
CA ASN A 264 -1.04 16.79 -40.72
C ASN A 264 -0.77 15.44 -40.02
N LYS A 265 0.28 14.71 -40.42
CA LYS A 265 0.71 13.47 -39.75
C LYS A 265 1.10 13.71 -38.28
N GLU A 266 1.78 14.82 -37.98
CA GLU A 266 2.08 15.22 -36.60
C GLU A 266 0.81 15.52 -35.79
N ARG A 267 -0.19 16.19 -36.38
CA ARG A 267 -1.50 16.43 -35.76
C ARG A 267 -2.27 15.13 -35.50
N GLU A 268 -2.25 14.19 -36.44
CA GLU A 268 -2.91 12.88 -36.31
C GLU A 268 -2.25 12.02 -35.21
N ASN A 269 -0.92 11.95 -35.18
CA ASN A 269 -0.16 11.30 -34.11
C ASN A 269 -0.45 11.93 -32.74
N ASN A 270 -0.52 13.26 -32.65
CA ASN A 270 -0.87 13.97 -31.42
C ASN A 270 -2.32 13.69 -30.99
N PHE A 271 -3.26 13.58 -31.93
CA PHE A 271 -4.65 13.22 -31.63
C PHE A 271 -4.77 11.79 -31.09
N GLU A 272 -4.03 10.83 -31.66
CA GLU A 272 -3.95 9.48 -31.09
C GLU A 272 -3.34 9.47 -29.68
N LEU A 273 -2.30 10.26 -29.44
CA LEU A 273 -1.66 10.37 -28.13
C LEU A 273 -2.63 10.95 -27.09
N ILE A 274 -3.36 12.01 -27.43
CA ILE A 274 -4.41 12.58 -26.57
C ILE A 274 -5.48 11.53 -26.26
N LYS A 275 -5.95 10.78 -27.28
CA LYS A 275 -6.95 9.71 -27.10
C LYS A 275 -6.46 8.57 -26.18
N LYS A 276 -5.17 8.22 -26.24
CA LYS A 276 -4.53 7.25 -25.32
C LYS A 276 -4.48 7.80 -23.89
N LEU A 277 -4.03 9.05 -23.72
CA LEU A 277 -3.97 9.74 -22.42
C LEU A 277 -5.36 9.90 -21.78
N ASP A 278 -6.41 10.23 -22.54
CA ASP A 278 -7.78 10.27 -22.06
C ASP A 278 -8.27 8.89 -21.57
N GLY A 279 -7.89 7.81 -22.27
CA GLY A 279 -8.14 6.43 -21.83
C GLY A 279 -7.49 6.12 -20.47
N GLU A 280 -6.21 6.45 -20.32
CA GLU A 280 -5.46 6.29 -19.06
C GLU A 280 -6.04 7.17 -17.93
N LEU A 281 -6.49 8.38 -18.24
CA LEU A 281 -7.14 9.29 -17.30
C LEU A 281 -8.49 8.74 -16.81
N GLN A 282 -9.29 8.13 -17.70
CA GLN A 282 -10.53 7.46 -17.31
C GLN A 282 -10.28 6.20 -16.48
N GLU A 283 -9.23 5.43 -16.79
CA GLU A 283 -8.84 4.28 -15.97
C GLU A 283 -8.36 4.68 -14.57
N THR A 284 -7.49 5.67 -14.47
CA THR A 284 -6.97 6.18 -13.19
C THR A 284 -8.10 6.78 -12.36
N LYS A 285 -9.06 7.48 -12.96
CA LYS A 285 -10.29 7.93 -12.31
C LYS A 285 -11.12 6.76 -11.75
N LYS A 286 -11.37 5.71 -12.54
CA LYS A 286 -12.05 4.48 -12.07
C LYS A 286 -11.29 3.76 -10.95
N LYS A 287 -9.94 3.71 -11.01
CA LYS A 287 -9.07 3.16 -9.96
C LYS A 287 -9.12 4.00 -8.67
N TRP A 288 -9.19 5.33 -8.79
CA TRP A 288 -9.34 6.26 -7.68
C TRP A 288 -10.72 6.14 -7.01
N GLU A 289 -11.82 6.10 -7.77
CA GLU A 289 -13.17 5.92 -7.24
C GLU A 289 -13.33 4.59 -6.48
N LYS A 290 -12.77 3.49 -7.01
CA LYS A 290 -12.72 2.19 -6.31
C LYS A 290 -11.94 2.26 -5.00
N SER A 291 -10.89 3.08 -4.95
CA SER A 291 -10.05 3.27 -3.75
C SER A 291 -10.73 4.18 -2.72
N SER A 292 -11.37 5.27 -3.16
CA SER A 292 -12.19 6.17 -2.35
C SER A 292 -13.34 5.41 -1.66
N LYS A 293 -14.08 4.57 -2.41
CA LYS A 293 -15.12 3.68 -1.84
C LYS A 293 -14.56 2.68 -0.81
N LYS A 294 -13.30 2.22 -0.95
CA LYS A 294 -12.63 1.38 0.07
C LYS A 294 -12.20 2.18 1.31
N ILE A 295 -11.80 3.44 1.15
CA ILE A 295 -11.45 4.34 2.27
C ILE A 295 -12.70 4.67 3.09
N SER A 296 -13.78 5.11 2.45
CA SER A 296 -15.06 5.40 3.13
C SER A 296 -15.58 4.22 3.96
N LYS A 297 -15.55 2.98 3.43
CA LYS A 297 -15.90 1.76 4.18
C LYS A 297 -14.96 1.48 5.38
N ARG A 298 -13.68 1.87 5.29
CA ARG A 298 -12.73 1.75 6.42
C ARG A 298 -13.00 2.81 7.47
N GLU A 299 -13.30 4.04 7.08
CA GLU A 299 -13.67 5.13 7.99
C GLU A 299 -14.96 4.83 8.73
N GLU A 300 -15.99 4.29 8.05
CA GLU A 300 -17.21 3.80 8.68
C GLU A 300 -16.92 2.69 9.72
N LYS A 301 -16.05 1.73 9.39
CA LYS A 301 -15.62 0.68 10.34
C LYS A 301 -14.84 1.26 11.52
N ILE A 302 -13.98 2.25 11.30
CA ILE A 302 -13.24 2.94 12.37
C ILE A 302 -14.22 3.68 13.29
N SER A 303 -15.23 4.35 12.75
CA SER A 303 -16.26 5.05 13.55
C SER A 303 -17.08 4.07 14.39
N LYS A 304 -17.47 2.91 13.84
CA LYS A 304 -18.13 1.84 14.60
C LYS A 304 -17.23 1.27 15.72
N LEU A 305 -15.93 1.09 15.45
CA LEU A 305 -14.98 0.63 16.47
C LEU A 305 -14.72 1.67 17.57
N LYS A 306 -14.75 2.97 17.27
CA LYS A 306 -14.69 4.03 18.29
C LYS A 306 -15.88 3.95 19.25
N LEU A 307 -17.10 3.86 18.71
CA LEU A 307 -18.32 3.68 19.51
C LEU A 307 -18.29 2.43 20.40
N VAL A 308 -17.72 1.32 19.91
CA VAL A 308 -17.51 0.12 20.73
C VAL A 308 -16.48 0.35 21.84
N ASN A 309 -15.36 1.01 21.54
CA ASN A 309 -14.35 1.33 22.55
C ASN A 309 -14.86 2.33 23.61
N GLU A 310 -15.70 3.29 23.23
CA GLU A 310 -16.35 4.24 24.14
C GLU A 310 -17.28 3.52 25.12
N ARG A 311 -18.11 2.59 24.64
CA ARG A 311 -18.95 1.73 25.49
C ARG A 311 -18.12 0.85 26.42
N LEU A 312 -17.10 0.16 25.91
CA LEU A 312 -16.20 -0.65 26.75
C LEU A 312 -15.47 0.18 27.81
N LEU A 313 -15.23 1.48 27.57
CA LEU A 313 -14.69 2.40 28.57
C LEU A 313 -15.72 2.84 29.62
N GLU A 314 -17.02 2.85 29.29
CA GLU A 314 -18.10 3.03 30.27
C GLU A 314 -18.30 1.75 31.09
N ASP A 315 -18.39 0.58 30.44
CA ASP A 315 -18.48 -0.74 31.08
C ASP A 315 -17.31 -0.92 32.09
N LEU A 316 -16.08 -0.60 31.70
CA LEU A 316 -14.92 -0.67 32.60
C LEU A 316 -15.06 0.25 33.81
N LYS A 317 -15.48 1.51 33.63
CA LYS A 317 -15.72 2.44 34.75
C LYS A 317 -16.84 1.97 35.68
N GLU A 318 -17.85 1.30 35.15
CA GLU A 318 -18.92 0.70 35.96
C GLU A 318 -18.39 -0.49 36.77
N THR A 319 -17.55 -1.36 36.17
CA THR A 319 -16.87 -2.42 36.93
C THR A 319 -15.87 -1.89 37.97
N GLU A 320 -15.18 -0.78 37.71
CA GLU A 320 -14.32 -0.14 38.72
C GLU A 320 -15.14 0.41 39.90
N LYS A 321 -16.34 0.95 39.67
CA LYS A 321 -17.25 1.37 40.75
C LYS A 321 -17.71 0.19 41.59
N THR A 322 -18.22 -0.88 40.98
CA THR A 322 -18.73 -2.05 41.73
C THR A 322 -17.62 -2.77 42.49
N VAL A 323 -16.39 -2.80 41.97
CA VAL A 323 -15.21 -3.29 42.71
C VAL A 323 -14.91 -2.42 43.93
N ASN A 324 -14.94 -1.09 43.80
CA ASN A 324 -14.71 -0.17 44.93
C ASN A 324 -15.81 -0.28 45.99
N GLU A 325 -17.07 -0.37 45.59
CA GLU A 325 -18.21 -0.63 46.49
C GLU A 325 -18.04 -1.97 47.23
N GLY A 326 -17.67 -3.04 46.51
CA GLY A 326 -17.35 -4.33 47.12
C GLY A 326 -16.14 -4.33 48.07
N THR A 327 -15.21 -3.37 47.95
CA THR A 327 -14.14 -3.18 48.96
C THR A 327 -14.66 -2.50 50.23
N LEU A 328 -15.56 -1.52 50.11
CA LEU A 328 -16.20 -0.86 51.26
C LEU A 328 -17.07 -1.83 52.06
N ASP A 329 -17.82 -2.71 51.39
CA ASP A 329 -18.64 -3.70 52.08
C ASP A 329 -17.79 -4.81 52.72
N LYS A 330 -16.65 -5.20 52.13
CA LYS A 330 -15.66 -6.06 52.82
C LYS A 330 -15.09 -5.42 54.08
N GLU A 331 -14.90 -4.10 54.08
CA GLU A 331 -14.39 -3.37 55.24
C GLU A 331 -15.46 -3.21 56.34
N ARG A 332 -16.72 -2.99 55.97
CA ARG A 332 -17.88 -3.07 56.88
C ARG A 332 -18.00 -4.45 57.52
N LEU A 333 -18.01 -5.52 56.71
CA LEU A 333 -18.09 -6.90 57.19
C LEU A 333 -16.93 -7.26 58.12
N ARG A 334 -15.71 -6.75 57.88
CA ARG A 334 -14.57 -6.90 58.82
C ARG A 334 -14.85 -6.22 60.17
N ASN A 335 -15.35 -4.98 60.15
CA ASN A 335 -15.68 -4.25 61.37
C ASN A 335 -16.81 -4.91 62.16
N ASP A 336 -17.83 -5.44 61.50
CA ASP A 336 -18.94 -6.12 62.17
C ASP A 336 -18.54 -7.51 62.68
N ASN A 337 -17.67 -8.25 61.97
CA ASN A 337 -17.07 -9.48 62.48
C ASN A 337 -16.19 -9.21 63.71
N TRP A 338 -15.48 -8.08 63.74
CA TRP A 338 -14.70 -7.65 64.91
C TRP A 338 -15.62 -7.34 66.11
N LYS A 339 -16.69 -6.56 65.93
CA LYS A 339 -17.69 -6.30 66.99
C LYS A 339 -18.32 -7.59 67.52
N LEU A 340 -18.67 -8.53 66.64
CA LEU A 340 -19.22 -9.83 67.02
C LEU A 340 -18.24 -10.65 67.86
N ARG A 341 -16.94 -10.64 67.52
CA ARG A 341 -15.88 -11.29 68.32
C ARG A 341 -15.71 -10.63 69.70
N GLU A 342 -15.85 -9.32 69.77
CA GLU A 342 -15.78 -8.58 71.04
C GLU A 342 -16.98 -8.90 71.94
N SER A 343 -18.20 -8.86 71.39
CA SER A 343 -19.42 -9.28 72.09
C SER A 343 -19.37 -10.75 72.52
N LEU A 344 -18.80 -11.64 71.70
CA LEU A 344 -18.62 -13.04 72.06
C LEU A 344 -17.67 -13.20 73.24
N ARG A 345 -16.56 -12.46 73.28
CA ARG A 345 -15.64 -12.44 74.44
C ARG A 345 -16.34 -11.96 75.71
N GLU A 346 -17.13 -10.88 75.64
CA GLU A 346 -17.91 -10.44 76.80
C GLU A 346 -18.88 -11.52 77.30
N THR A 347 -19.55 -12.25 76.40
CA THR A 347 -20.45 -13.34 76.81
C THR A 347 -19.71 -14.52 77.42
N ILE A 348 -18.51 -14.85 76.93
CA ILE A 348 -17.64 -15.88 77.51
C ILE A 348 -17.18 -15.45 78.91
N ASP A 349 -16.77 -14.19 79.10
CA ASP A 349 -16.37 -13.67 80.42
C ASP A 349 -17.54 -13.61 81.41
N LYS A 350 -18.75 -13.30 80.94
CA LYS A 350 -19.99 -13.39 81.74
C LYS A 350 -20.28 -14.86 82.12
N SER A 351 -20.16 -15.80 81.18
CA SER A 351 -20.32 -17.23 81.42
C SER A 351 -19.30 -17.76 82.44
N ASN A 352 -18.03 -17.39 82.31
CA ASN A 352 -16.96 -17.78 83.23
C ASN A 352 -17.19 -17.24 84.66
N LYS A 353 -17.74 -16.02 84.78
CA LYS A 353 -18.13 -15.46 86.09
C LYS A 353 -19.31 -16.22 86.71
N LEU A 354 -20.34 -16.52 85.93
CA LEU A 354 -21.49 -17.32 86.37
C LEU A 354 -21.08 -18.75 86.77
N GLN A 355 -20.17 -19.37 86.02
CA GLN A 355 -19.65 -20.69 86.35
C GLN A 355 -18.91 -20.69 87.69
N LYS A 356 -18.04 -19.70 87.95
CA LYS A 356 -17.39 -19.54 89.26
C LYS A 356 -18.39 -19.30 90.41
N GLN A 357 -19.47 -18.56 90.16
CA GLN A 357 -20.53 -18.37 91.15
C GLN A 357 -21.29 -19.69 91.41
N LEU A 358 -21.49 -20.51 90.39
CA LEU A 358 -22.13 -21.82 90.51
C LEU A 358 -21.23 -22.86 91.21
N GLU A 359 -19.92 -22.80 90.99
CA GLU A 359 -18.92 -23.58 91.74
C GLU A 359 -18.97 -23.23 93.24
N VAL A 360 -18.91 -21.93 93.60
CA VAL A 360 -19.04 -21.47 95.00
C VAL A 360 -20.37 -21.90 95.63
N ALA A 361 -21.50 -21.74 94.92
CA ALA A 361 -22.81 -22.17 95.42
C ALA A 361 -22.92 -23.70 95.58
N ASN A 362 -22.18 -24.47 94.78
CA ASN A 362 -22.12 -25.93 94.92
C ASN A 362 -21.27 -26.35 96.12
N ASP A 363 -20.15 -25.67 96.39
CA ASP A 363 -19.34 -25.87 97.59
C ASP A 363 -20.12 -25.52 98.87
N GLU A 364 -20.87 -24.41 98.86
CA GLU A 364 -21.81 -24.07 99.94
C GLU A 364 -22.89 -25.16 100.14
N ASN A 365 -23.42 -25.73 99.05
CA ASN A 365 -24.40 -26.82 99.11
C ASN A 365 -23.79 -28.12 99.69
N ILE A 366 -22.53 -28.43 99.38
CA ILE A 366 -21.79 -29.54 100.00
C ILE A 366 -21.64 -29.31 101.51
N ILE A 367 -21.27 -28.10 101.94
CA ILE A 367 -21.17 -27.74 103.37
C ILE A 367 -22.54 -27.83 104.06
N LEU A 368 -23.62 -27.36 103.42
CA LEU A 368 -24.98 -27.45 103.95
C LEU A 368 -25.47 -28.89 104.07
N LYS A 369 -25.13 -29.78 103.12
CA LYS A 369 -25.43 -31.21 103.21
C LYS A 369 -24.71 -31.87 104.38
N ALA A 370 -23.41 -31.62 104.55
CA ALA A 370 -22.64 -32.14 105.69
C ALA A 370 -23.22 -31.66 107.04
N ASN A 371 -23.65 -30.41 107.13
CA ASN A 371 -24.34 -29.87 108.31
C ASN A 371 -25.70 -30.55 108.54
N LEU A 372 -26.45 -30.85 107.48
CA LEU A 372 -27.76 -31.51 107.56
C LEU A 372 -27.63 -32.98 108.00
N GLU A 373 -26.62 -33.71 107.52
CA GLU A 373 -26.28 -35.06 107.98
C GLU A 373 -25.88 -35.07 109.46
N ASN A 374 -25.12 -34.07 109.93
CA ASN A 374 -24.76 -33.91 111.34
C ASN A 374 -25.99 -33.65 112.23
N ILE A 375 -26.92 -32.79 111.78
CA ILE A 375 -28.22 -32.57 112.47
C ILE A 375 -29.07 -33.84 112.49
N GLN A 376 -29.06 -34.65 111.42
CA GLN A 376 -29.75 -35.95 111.39
C GLN A 376 -29.16 -36.93 112.42
N GLN A 377 -27.82 -36.99 112.56
CA GLN A 377 -27.18 -37.79 113.61
C GLN A 377 -27.52 -37.30 115.02
N GLN A 378 -27.61 -35.99 115.25
CA GLN A 378 -28.08 -35.44 116.53
C GLN A 378 -29.54 -35.83 116.83
N ASN A 379 -30.42 -35.81 115.84
CA ASN A 379 -31.81 -36.24 116.00
C ASN A 379 -31.94 -37.75 116.30
N ILE A 380 -31.11 -38.60 115.69
CA ILE A 380 -31.06 -40.04 116.00
C ILE A 380 -30.65 -40.28 117.47
N ASN A 381 -29.64 -39.54 117.96
CA ASN A 381 -29.22 -39.59 119.36
C ASN A 381 -30.32 -39.11 120.33
N LEU A 382 -31.12 -38.11 119.94
CA LEU A 382 -32.28 -37.66 120.72
C LEU A 382 -33.40 -38.70 120.74
N GLN A 383 -33.66 -39.41 119.63
CA GLN A 383 -34.65 -40.48 119.58
C GLN A 383 -34.28 -41.67 120.49
N THR A 384 -33.01 -42.09 120.49
CA THR A 384 -32.53 -43.15 121.42
C THR A 384 -32.65 -42.72 122.88
N ASN A 385 -32.42 -41.44 123.20
CA ASN A 385 -32.68 -40.91 124.53
C ASN A 385 -34.18 -40.94 124.90
N PHE A 386 -35.09 -40.58 123.97
CA PHE A 386 -36.54 -40.68 124.20
C PHE A 386 -37.03 -42.12 124.40
N GLU A 387 -36.45 -43.10 123.71
CA GLU A 387 -36.78 -44.52 123.90
C GLU A 387 -36.29 -45.06 125.25
N ASN A 388 -35.14 -44.58 125.74
CA ASN A 388 -34.68 -44.86 127.10
C ASN A 388 -35.60 -44.24 128.16
N PHE A 389 -36.12 -43.03 127.96
CA PHE A 389 -37.14 -42.45 128.85
C PHE A 389 -38.49 -43.20 128.81
N ARG A 390 -38.91 -43.68 127.63
CA ARG A 390 -40.12 -44.54 127.52
C ARG A 390 -39.99 -45.86 128.29
N LYS A 391 -38.81 -46.48 128.33
CA LYS A 391 -38.57 -47.70 129.13
C LYS A 391 -38.67 -47.47 130.64
N ILE A 392 -38.40 -46.25 131.13
CA ILE A 392 -38.41 -45.92 132.56
C ILE A 392 -39.81 -45.49 133.05
N SER A 393 -40.72 -45.07 132.14
CA SER A 393 -42.08 -44.62 132.50
C SER A 393 -43.17 -45.68 132.30
N ALA A 394 -42.81 -46.95 132.06
CA ALA A 394 -43.75 -48.03 131.72
C ALA A 394 -43.92 -49.10 132.83
N GLU A 395 -43.43 -48.84 134.04
CA GLU A 395 -43.62 -49.70 135.21
C GLU A 395 -44.41 -48.96 136.31
N ASN A 396 -45.74 -49.04 136.28
CA ASN A 396 -46.66 -49.11 137.44
C ASN A 396 -48.15 -48.85 137.07
N GLY A 397 -49.06 -49.71 137.55
CA GLY A 397 -50.52 -49.44 137.67
C GLY A 397 -51.42 -50.21 136.70
N ASP A 398 -52.38 -50.98 137.23
CA ASP A 398 -53.02 -52.14 136.57
C ASP A 398 -54.54 -52.29 136.90
N SER A 399 -55.24 -53.22 136.23
CA SER A 399 -56.58 -53.81 136.53
C SER A 399 -57.85 -52.98 136.12
N SER A 400 -59.05 -53.53 135.81
CA SER A 400 -59.66 -54.89 135.82
C SER A 400 -60.97 -54.98 134.95
N ILE A 401 -61.69 -56.13 134.95
CA ILE A 401 -62.64 -56.71 133.96
C ILE A 401 -64.13 -56.75 134.42
N GLY A 402 -65.13 -56.73 133.50
CA GLY A 402 -66.32 -57.65 133.58
C GLY A 402 -67.80 -57.19 133.40
N ALA A 403 -68.53 -57.90 132.52
CA ALA A 403 -69.97 -58.31 132.56
C ALA A 403 -71.19 -57.32 132.35
N VAL A 404 -72.38 -57.91 132.13
CA VAL A 404 -73.54 -57.47 131.27
C VAL A 404 -74.83 -58.28 131.64
N PRO A 405 -76.14 -57.96 131.36
CA PRO A 405 -76.92 -56.74 130.95
C PRO A 405 -78.23 -56.42 131.77
N ALA A 406 -78.91 -55.27 131.52
CA ALA A 406 -80.40 -55.04 131.45
C ALA A 406 -80.75 -53.51 131.54
N SER A 407 -81.89 -52.96 131.09
CA SER A 407 -82.68 -53.16 129.86
C SER A 407 -83.40 -51.83 129.48
N TYR A 408 -83.80 -51.65 128.21
CA TYR A 408 -84.74 -50.62 127.69
C TYR A 408 -84.54 -49.09 127.85
N LYS A 409 -83.45 -48.58 128.44
CA LYS A 409 -83.04 -47.15 128.22
C LYS A 409 -81.84 -46.99 127.27
N ARG A 410 -80.97 -48.01 127.18
CA ARG A 410 -79.75 -48.03 126.34
C ARG A 410 -80.00 -47.96 124.83
N ASN A 411 -81.19 -48.27 124.32
CA ASN A 411 -81.39 -48.37 122.87
C ASN A 411 -81.37 -47.00 122.16
N SER A 412 -81.84 -45.92 122.80
CA SER A 412 -81.71 -44.57 122.23
C SER A 412 -80.26 -44.06 122.28
N GLU A 413 -79.56 -44.29 123.40
CA GLU A 413 -78.16 -43.91 123.56
C GLU A 413 -77.24 -44.69 122.61
N ASN A 414 -77.47 -46.00 122.43
CA ASN A 414 -76.75 -46.80 121.44
C ASN A 414 -77.06 -46.34 120.02
N TYR A 415 -78.32 -46.03 119.66
CA TYR A 415 -78.64 -45.49 118.33
C TYR A 415 -77.94 -44.14 118.09
N THR A 416 -77.88 -43.27 119.10
CA THR A 416 -77.13 -42.01 119.05
C THR A 416 -75.62 -42.24 118.92
N LYS A 417 -75.08 -43.29 119.55
CA LYS A 417 -73.67 -43.67 119.49
C LYS A 417 -73.30 -44.31 118.13
N THR A 418 -74.19 -45.11 117.55
CA THR A 418 -74.06 -45.67 116.20
C THR A 418 -74.18 -44.56 115.14
N LEU A 419 -75.12 -43.63 115.29
CA LEU A 419 -75.23 -42.45 114.42
C LEU A 419 -73.99 -41.55 114.54
N LYS A 420 -73.45 -41.32 115.74
CA LYS A 420 -72.16 -40.62 115.90
C LYS A 420 -71.01 -41.35 115.22
N MET A 421 -70.91 -42.68 115.35
CA MET A 421 -69.91 -43.46 114.62
C MET A 421 -70.07 -43.33 113.11
N GLN A 422 -71.30 -43.40 112.59
CA GLN A 422 -71.61 -43.23 111.16
C GLN A 422 -71.27 -41.81 110.67
N LEU A 423 -71.48 -40.79 111.49
CA LEU A 423 -71.14 -39.41 111.19
C LEU A 423 -69.61 -39.18 111.25
N GLU A 424 -68.91 -39.84 112.18
CA GLU A 424 -67.44 -39.86 112.21
C GLU A 424 -66.84 -40.62 111.02
N THR A 425 -67.39 -41.77 110.59
CA THR A 425 -66.92 -42.45 109.38
C THR A 425 -67.24 -41.63 108.13
N ALA A 426 -68.44 -41.07 108.00
CA ALA A 426 -68.78 -40.19 106.88
C ALA A 426 -67.92 -38.91 106.84
N ASN A 427 -67.51 -38.38 108.00
CA ASN A 427 -66.54 -37.29 108.06
C ASN A 427 -65.13 -37.72 107.65
N ARG A 428 -64.65 -38.90 108.06
CA ARG A 428 -63.35 -39.45 107.59
C ARG A 428 -63.36 -39.74 106.09
N GLU A 429 -64.42 -40.37 105.58
CA GLU A 429 -64.62 -40.61 104.14
C GLU A 429 -64.66 -39.29 103.36
N ARG A 430 -65.30 -38.25 103.91
CA ARG A 430 -65.28 -36.89 103.34
C ARG A 430 -63.89 -36.25 103.39
N GLU A 431 -63.13 -36.41 104.47
CA GLU A 431 -61.76 -35.89 104.60
C GLU A 431 -60.79 -36.63 103.66
N GLU A 432 -60.94 -37.94 103.51
CA GLU A 432 -60.21 -38.74 102.51
C GLU A 432 -60.58 -38.31 101.08
N ALA A 433 -61.86 -38.12 100.77
CA ALA A 433 -62.31 -37.64 99.47
C ALA A 433 -61.80 -36.20 99.17
N LEU A 434 -61.77 -35.32 100.17
CA LEU A 434 -61.15 -33.99 100.06
C LEU A 434 -59.64 -34.08 99.84
N SER A 435 -58.96 -34.97 100.56
CA SER A 435 -57.52 -35.23 100.41
C SER A 435 -57.20 -35.71 98.98
N GLN A 436 -57.93 -36.72 98.50
CA GLN A 436 -57.83 -37.23 97.12
C GLN A 436 -58.16 -36.14 96.09
N GLN A 437 -59.16 -35.29 96.34
CA GLN A 437 -59.47 -34.15 95.46
C GLN A 437 -58.33 -33.13 95.41
N THR A 438 -57.69 -32.81 96.54
CA THR A 438 -56.51 -31.93 96.55
C THR A 438 -55.30 -32.57 95.86
N GLU A 439 -55.08 -33.87 96.03
CA GLU A 439 -53.98 -34.59 95.38
C GLU A 439 -54.17 -34.64 93.85
N LEU A 440 -55.38 -35.00 93.37
CA LEU A 440 -55.72 -34.93 91.94
C LEU A 440 -55.58 -33.51 91.38
N THR A 441 -55.96 -32.48 92.15
CA THR A 441 -55.78 -31.08 91.74
C THR A 441 -54.30 -30.71 91.57
N LEU A 442 -53.44 -31.16 92.49
CA LEU A 442 -51.99 -31.00 92.42
C LEU A 442 -51.37 -31.78 91.26
N GLN A 443 -51.83 -33.01 90.99
CA GLN A 443 -51.41 -33.79 89.82
C GLN A 443 -51.80 -33.08 88.51
N ILE A 444 -53.03 -32.58 88.39
CA ILE A 444 -53.48 -31.80 87.23
C ILE A 444 -52.64 -30.53 87.04
N GLN A 445 -52.27 -29.83 88.13
CA GLN A 445 -51.36 -28.69 88.04
C GLN A 445 -49.96 -29.10 87.55
N ARG A 446 -49.38 -30.19 88.09
CA ARG A 446 -48.09 -30.72 87.64
C ARG A 446 -48.12 -31.04 86.15
N TYR A 447 -49.09 -31.82 85.68
CA TYR A 447 -49.24 -32.16 84.26
C TYR A 447 -49.45 -30.93 83.36
N LYS A 448 -50.18 -29.90 83.82
CA LYS A 448 -50.28 -28.62 83.09
C LYS A 448 -48.92 -27.93 82.97
N THR A 449 -48.10 -27.91 84.03
CA THR A 449 -46.75 -27.32 83.98
C THR A 449 -45.77 -28.13 83.15
N GLU A 450 -45.86 -29.46 83.15
CA GLU A 450 -45.04 -30.32 82.29
C GLU A 450 -45.43 -30.16 80.82
N LYS A 451 -46.73 -30.20 80.50
CA LYS A 451 -47.24 -29.93 79.15
C LYS A 451 -46.73 -28.59 78.62
N MET A 452 -46.81 -27.52 79.43
CA MET A 452 -46.33 -26.19 79.05
C MET A 452 -44.83 -26.18 78.74
N LYS A 453 -44.00 -26.81 79.59
CA LYS A 453 -42.55 -26.96 79.36
C LYS A 453 -42.21 -27.79 78.12
N ILE A 454 -43.04 -28.77 77.77
CA ILE A 454 -42.87 -29.59 76.57
C ILE A 454 -43.27 -28.81 75.32
N GLU A 455 -44.38 -28.07 75.35
CA GLU A 455 -44.82 -27.17 74.27
C GLU A 455 -43.80 -26.06 74.01
N GLU A 456 -43.22 -25.48 75.07
CA GLU A 456 -42.16 -24.46 74.97
C GLU A 456 -40.87 -25.04 74.35
N LYS A 457 -40.44 -26.25 74.75
CA LYS A 457 -39.31 -26.94 74.12
C LYS A 457 -39.53 -27.21 72.62
N TYR A 458 -40.70 -27.74 72.24
CA TYR A 458 -41.00 -28.00 70.83
C TYR A 458 -41.10 -26.71 70.00
N LYS A 459 -41.55 -25.61 70.62
CA LYS A 459 -41.54 -24.29 69.98
C LYS A 459 -40.11 -23.79 69.73
N ASP A 460 -39.22 -23.91 70.73
CA ASP A 460 -37.80 -23.56 70.58
C ASP A 460 -37.07 -24.44 69.54
N GLU A 461 -37.43 -25.72 69.43
CA GLU A 461 -36.90 -26.63 68.41
C GLU A 461 -37.42 -26.27 67.01
N LEU A 462 -38.71 -25.96 66.86
CA LEU A 462 -39.28 -25.45 65.60
C LEU A 462 -38.59 -24.16 65.16
N GLU A 463 -38.44 -23.18 66.05
CA GLU A 463 -37.81 -21.88 65.71
C GLU A 463 -36.33 -22.05 65.29
N LYS A 464 -35.61 -23.05 65.83
CA LYS A 464 -34.26 -23.41 65.37
C LYS A 464 -34.28 -24.01 63.97
N ILE A 465 -35.17 -24.97 63.72
CA ILE A 465 -35.31 -25.63 62.41
C ILE A 465 -35.73 -24.62 61.33
N GLU A 466 -36.66 -23.70 61.63
CA GLU A 466 -37.07 -22.64 60.71
C GLU A 466 -35.90 -21.71 60.35
N LYS A 467 -35.09 -21.30 61.33
CA LYS A 467 -33.87 -20.50 61.10
C LYS A 467 -32.79 -21.25 60.32
N GLU A 468 -32.70 -22.57 60.47
CA GLU A 468 -31.77 -23.41 59.70
C GLU A 468 -32.24 -23.58 58.25
N ILE A 469 -33.55 -23.81 58.04
CA ILE A 469 -34.17 -23.85 56.71
C ILE A 469 -33.97 -22.52 55.97
N GLU A 470 -34.13 -21.38 56.64
CA GLU A 470 -33.97 -20.08 55.99
C GLU A 470 -32.52 -19.81 55.57
N LYS A 471 -31.53 -20.14 56.41
CA LYS A 471 -30.10 -20.11 56.02
C LYS A 471 -29.82 -21.02 54.82
N LEU A 472 -30.34 -22.24 54.83
CA LEU A 472 -30.16 -23.18 53.71
C LEU A 472 -30.85 -22.69 52.42
N ARG A 473 -31.91 -21.86 52.51
CA ARG A 473 -32.51 -21.19 51.35
C ARG A 473 -31.63 -20.06 50.83
N GLU A 474 -31.08 -19.23 51.71
CA GLU A 474 -30.12 -18.18 51.35
C GLU A 474 -28.87 -18.77 50.68
N GLU A 475 -28.25 -19.79 51.28
CA GLU A 475 -27.09 -20.51 50.71
C GLU A 475 -27.41 -21.13 49.33
N ASN A 476 -28.59 -21.76 49.17
CA ASN A 476 -29.00 -22.29 47.87
C ASN A 476 -29.22 -21.19 46.82
N TYR A 477 -29.73 -20.01 47.23
CA TYR A 477 -29.92 -18.88 46.35
C TYR A 477 -28.58 -18.30 45.86
N GLU A 478 -27.61 -18.12 46.77
CA GLU A 478 -26.25 -17.69 46.44
C GLU A 478 -25.53 -18.70 45.53
N LEU A 479 -25.59 -19.99 45.86
CA LEU A 479 -25.00 -21.06 45.04
C LEU A 479 -25.62 -21.10 43.64
N LYS A 480 -26.93 -20.86 43.52
CA LYS A 480 -27.61 -20.80 42.23
C LYS A 480 -27.15 -19.60 41.40
N GLN A 481 -27.12 -18.39 41.98
CA GLN A 481 -26.57 -17.21 41.28
C GLN A 481 -25.12 -17.45 40.81
N LYS A 482 -24.29 -18.03 41.68
CA LYS A 482 -22.89 -18.33 41.35
C LYS A 482 -22.74 -19.34 40.22
N ASN A 483 -23.57 -20.39 40.20
CA ASN A 483 -23.57 -21.38 39.13
C ASN A 483 -24.09 -20.80 37.79
N ASP A 484 -25.11 -19.95 37.82
CA ASP A 484 -25.61 -19.24 36.64
C ASP A 484 -24.54 -18.28 36.08
N GLN A 485 -23.79 -17.59 36.95
CA GLN A 485 -22.65 -16.75 36.58
C GLN A 485 -21.49 -17.58 35.98
N GLU A 486 -21.08 -18.68 36.62
CA GLU A 486 -20.05 -19.58 36.05
C GLU A 486 -20.46 -20.16 34.68
N SER A 487 -21.76 -20.49 34.51
CA SER A 487 -22.31 -20.94 33.22
C SER A 487 -22.20 -19.87 32.13
N LEU A 488 -22.41 -18.60 32.49
CA LEU A 488 -22.26 -17.46 31.60
C LEU A 488 -20.78 -17.22 31.23
N ASP A 489 -19.89 -17.26 32.22
CA ASP A 489 -18.44 -17.06 32.04
C ASP A 489 -17.80 -18.18 31.20
N ARG A 490 -18.25 -19.44 31.38
CA ARG A 490 -17.85 -20.56 30.49
C ARG A 490 -18.25 -20.29 29.05
N LYS A 491 -19.50 -19.90 28.78
CA LYS A 491 -19.97 -19.55 27.42
C LYS A 491 -19.22 -18.37 26.81
N ILE A 492 -18.84 -17.38 27.62
CA ILE A 492 -18.01 -16.24 27.16
C ILE A 492 -16.61 -16.73 26.78
N ASN A 493 -15.99 -17.59 27.59
CA ASN A 493 -14.67 -18.13 27.32
C ASN A 493 -14.65 -19.09 26.12
N GLU A 494 -15.66 -19.94 25.96
CA GLU A 494 -15.85 -20.78 24.76
C GLU A 494 -15.97 -19.92 23.48
N ARG A 495 -16.72 -18.80 23.52
CA ARG A 495 -16.79 -17.87 22.38
C ARG A 495 -15.44 -17.21 22.10
N LYS A 496 -14.67 -16.83 23.14
CA LYS A 496 -13.32 -16.25 22.99
C LYS A 496 -12.35 -17.25 22.36
N THR A 497 -12.34 -18.50 22.80
CA THR A 497 -11.46 -19.54 22.22
C THR A 497 -11.86 -19.89 20.79
N LEU A 498 -13.16 -19.95 20.49
CA LEU A 498 -13.66 -20.22 19.14
C LEU A 498 -13.29 -19.10 18.16
N ILE A 499 -13.43 -17.83 18.56
CA ILE A 499 -12.94 -16.67 17.77
C ILE A 499 -11.42 -16.70 17.61
N GLN A 500 -10.65 -17.02 18.65
CA GLN A 500 -9.19 -17.16 18.54
C GLN A 500 -8.79 -18.28 17.57
N ASN A 501 -9.49 -19.40 17.60
CA ASN A 501 -9.27 -20.53 16.70
C ASN A 501 -9.55 -20.13 15.24
N GLU A 502 -10.67 -19.45 14.96
CA GLU A 502 -10.98 -18.90 13.62
C GLU A 502 -9.89 -17.92 13.14
N ASP A 503 -9.38 -17.07 14.02
CA ASP A 503 -8.32 -16.11 13.71
C ASP A 503 -6.97 -16.81 13.44
N THR A 504 -6.67 -17.92 14.13
CA THR A 504 -5.50 -18.77 13.82
C THR A 504 -5.68 -19.54 12.52
N ASP A 505 -6.87 -20.04 12.22
CA ASP A 505 -7.22 -20.70 10.97
C ASP A 505 -7.07 -19.76 9.77
N LEU A 506 -7.54 -18.51 9.91
CA LEU A 506 -7.37 -17.47 8.89
C LEU A 506 -5.90 -17.09 8.69
N LYS A 507 -5.08 -17.08 9.75
CA LYS A 507 -3.62 -16.90 9.63
C LYS A 507 -2.96 -18.10 8.95
N LEU A 508 -3.35 -19.31 9.31
CA LEU A 508 -2.83 -20.55 8.71
C LEU A 508 -3.13 -20.60 7.21
N ARG A 509 -4.38 -20.37 6.79
CA ARG A 509 -4.78 -20.33 5.37
C ARG A 509 -4.00 -19.27 4.58
N ARG A 510 -3.75 -18.09 5.16
CA ARG A 510 -2.90 -17.05 4.52
C ARG A 510 -1.43 -17.49 4.43
N LEU A 511 -0.89 -18.14 5.45
CA LEU A 511 0.46 -18.69 5.40
C LEU A 511 0.58 -19.80 4.34
N THR A 512 -0.38 -20.70 4.25
CA THR A 512 -0.45 -21.74 3.20
C THR A 512 -0.56 -21.13 1.80
N GLN A 513 -1.39 -20.09 1.62
CA GLN A 513 -1.49 -19.38 0.35
C GLN A 513 -0.16 -18.70 -0.02
N ASN A 514 0.44 -17.94 0.90
CA ASN A 514 1.74 -17.29 0.68
C ASN A 514 2.84 -18.33 0.38
N PHE A 515 2.81 -19.49 1.04
CA PHE A 515 3.75 -20.58 0.78
C PHE A 515 3.57 -21.15 -0.64
N GLN A 516 2.33 -21.32 -1.10
CA GLN A 516 2.05 -21.75 -2.48
C GLN A 516 2.47 -20.70 -3.50
N GLU A 517 2.24 -19.40 -3.25
CA GLU A 517 2.70 -18.31 -4.11
C GLU A 517 4.24 -18.26 -4.19
N ILE A 518 4.95 -18.46 -3.07
CA ILE A 518 6.41 -18.58 -3.03
C ILE A 518 6.88 -19.83 -3.78
N LYS A 519 6.17 -20.96 -3.64
CA LYS A 519 6.49 -22.21 -4.34
C LYS A 519 6.37 -22.06 -5.86
N ASN A 520 5.25 -21.52 -6.34
CA ASN A 520 5.05 -21.25 -7.77
C ASN A 520 6.14 -20.30 -8.30
N LYS A 521 6.47 -19.25 -7.55
CA LYS A 521 7.52 -18.30 -7.95
C LYS A 521 8.93 -18.90 -7.92
N LYS A 522 9.19 -19.89 -7.06
CA LYS A 522 10.42 -20.69 -7.09
C LYS A 522 10.47 -21.54 -8.37
N GLU A 523 9.38 -22.22 -8.70
CA GLU A 523 9.27 -23.04 -9.93
C GLU A 523 9.45 -22.17 -11.19
N GLU A 524 8.84 -20.98 -11.25
CA GLU A 524 9.08 -19.97 -12.30
C GLU A 524 10.55 -19.57 -12.41
N LEU A 525 11.21 -19.28 -11.28
CA LEU A 525 12.62 -18.87 -11.27
C LEU A 525 13.54 -20.02 -11.70
N GLU A 526 13.31 -21.24 -11.23
CA GLU A 526 14.06 -22.44 -11.65
C GLU A 526 13.93 -22.65 -13.17
N GLN A 527 12.74 -22.45 -13.74
CA GLN A 527 12.54 -22.53 -15.19
C GLN A 527 13.29 -21.41 -15.95
N THR A 528 13.27 -20.16 -15.45
CA THR A 528 14.07 -19.09 -16.09
C THR A 528 15.57 -19.34 -16.01
N VAL A 529 16.07 -19.96 -14.94
CA VAL A 529 17.49 -20.35 -14.83
C VAL A 529 17.84 -21.42 -15.86
N ALA A 530 17.00 -22.45 -16.01
CA ALA A 530 17.19 -23.47 -17.06
C ALA A 530 17.20 -22.85 -18.48
N ASP A 531 16.30 -21.90 -18.77
CA ASP A 531 16.30 -21.17 -20.05
C ASP A 531 17.59 -20.36 -20.27
N TYR A 532 18.16 -19.77 -19.21
CA TYR A 532 19.44 -19.06 -19.29
C TYR A 532 20.62 -20.01 -19.48
N GLU A 533 20.62 -21.19 -18.85
CA GLU A 533 21.64 -22.23 -19.05
C GLU A 533 21.63 -22.76 -20.48
N VAL A 534 20.44 -23.00 -21.06
CA VAL A 534 20.28 -23.38 -22.48
C VAL A 534 20.83 -22.29 -23.40
N LYS A 535 20.49 -21.01 -23.17
CA LYS A 535 21.02 -19.88 -23.96
C LYS A 535 22.52 -19.68 -23.82
N LEU A 536 23.07 -19.94 -22.63
CA LEU A 536 24.52 -19.90 -22.37
C LEU A 536 25.23 -21.01 -23.16
N ASN A 537 24.69 -22.23 -23.15
CA ASN A 537 25.23 -23.35 -23.90
C ASN A 537 25.16 -23.11 -25.42
N GLN A 538 24.05 -22.56 -25.93
CA GLN A 538 23.92 -22.14 -27.33
C GLN A 538 25.01 -21.13 -27.71
N ARG A 539 25.19 -20.06 -26.93
CA ARG A 539 26.28 -19.11 -27.15
C ARG A 539 27.66 -19.74 -27.09
N ASN A 540 27.90 -20.67 -26.16
CA ASN A 540 29.19 -21.37 -26.08
C ASN A 540 29.45 -22.21 -27.34
N THR A 541 28.42 -22.86 -27.91
CA THR A 541 28.55 -23.56 -29.21
C THR A 541 28.75 -22.58 -30.38
N GLU A 542 28.09 -21.42 -30.38
CA GLU A 542 28.34 -20.35 -31.36
C GLU A 542 29.79 -19.85 -31.28
N TYR A 543 30.31 -19.57 -30.08
CA TYR A 543 31.71 -19.17 -29.86
C TYR A 543 32.71 -20.24 -30.32
N GLN A 544 32.41 -21.53 -30.13
CA GLN A 544 33.25 -22.61 -30.64
C GLN A 544 33.24 -22.66 -32.18
N SER A 545 32.08 -22.49 -32.82
CA SER A 545 32.02 -22.41 -34.29
C SER A 545 32.78 -21.20 -34.85
N GLY A 546 32.56 -20.01 -34.28
CA GLY A 546 33.28 -18.79 -34.68
C GLY A 546 34.79 -18.85 -34.41
N TYR A 547 35.25 -19.65 -33.44
CA TYR A 547 36.67 -19.90 -33.23
C TYR A 547 37.29 -20.74 -34.36
N LEU A 548 36.57 -21.76 -34.86
CA LEU A 548 37.00 -22.56 -36.01
C LEU A 548 37.06 -21.71 -37.29
N ASP A 549 36.06 -20.84 -37.52
CA ASP A 549 36.08 -19.89 -38.65
C ASP A 549 37.27 -18.91 -38.54
N LEU A 550 37.57 -18.41 -37.34
CA LEU A 550 38.74 -17.57 -37.07
C LEU A 550 40.06 -18.30 -37.33
N GLN A 551 40.14 -19.60 -37.02
CA GLN A 551 41.30 -20.42 -37.30
C GLN A 551 41.49 -20.63 -38.82
N TYR A 552 40.41 -20.91 -39.55
CA TYR A 552 40.44 -20.99 -41.01
C TYR A 552 40.87 -19.68 -41.68
N ILE A 553 40.34 -18.54 -41.21
CA ILE A 553 40.72 -17.20 -41.72
C ILE A 553 42.20 -16.90 -41.43
N LYS A 554 42.72 -17.28 -40.26
CA LYS A 554 44.16 -17.15 -39.95
C LYS A 554 45.04 -17.98 -40.89
N GLU A 555 44.65 -19.22 -41.18
CA GLU A 555 45.38 -20.09 -42.10
C GLU A 555 45.38 -19.52 -43.54
N GLN A 556 44.24 -18.99 -44.00
CA GLN A 556 44.16 -18.29 -45.28
C GLN A 556 45.04 -17.03 -45.32
N LEU A 557 45.07 -16.23 -44.24
CA LEU A 557 45.96 -15.07 -44.11
C LEU A 557 47.44 -15.47 -44.18
N GLU A 558 47.85 -16.51 -43.44
CA GLU A 558 49.24 -16.98 -43.44
C GLU A 558 49.67 -17.47 -44.83
N ASN A 559 48.78 -18.16 -45.55
CA ASN A 559 49.02 -18.59 -46.94
C ASN A 559 49.13 -17.39 -47.89
N LYS A 560 48.32 -16.34 -47.72
CA LYS A 560 48.44 -15.10 -48.52
C LYS A 560 49.70 -14.30 -48.18
N GLU A 561 50.16 -14.31 -46.92
CA GLU A 561 51.46 -13.74 -46.56
C GLU A 561 52.63 -14.49 -47.22
N LYS A 562 52.55 -15.82 -47.34
CA LYS A 562 53.55 -16.63 -48.07
C LYS A 562 53.56 -16.29 -49.56
N ASP A 563 52.39 -16.17 -50.20
CA ASP A 563 52.27 -15.68 -51.59
C ASP A 563 52.90 -14.28 -51.77
N ILE A 564 52.60 -13.32 -50.88
CA ILE A 564 53.16 -11.97 -50.92
C ILE A 564 54.69 -11.98 -50.75
N LYS A 565 55.23 -12.83 -49.86
CA LYS A 565 56.68 -12.99 -49.69
C LYS A 565 57.34 -13.57 -50.95
N ARG A 566 56.71 -14.52 -51.63
CA ARG A 566 57.20 -15.07 -52.92
C ARG A 566 57.24 -13.99 -54.00
N LEU A 567 56.13 -13.27 -54.22
CA LEU A 567 56.04 -12.19 -55.22
C LEU A 567 57.04 -11.06 -54.96
N LYS A 568 57.32 -10.72 -53.69
CA LYS A 568 58.36 -9.74 -53.32
C LYS A 568 59.80 -10.22 -53.56
N ASN A 569 60.02 -11.52 -53.70
CA ASN A 569 61.33 -12.04 -54.10
C ASN A 569 61.48 -11.99 -55.61
N GLU A 570 60.47 -12.49 -56.35
CA GLU A 570 60.41 -12.43 -57.82
C GLU A 570 60.58 -10.98 -58.33
N LEU A 571 59.91 -10.01 -57.69
CA LEU A 571 60.04 -8.59 -58.06
C LEU A 571 61.46 -8.05 -57.85
N ARG A 572 62.15 -8.42 -56.77
CA ARG A 572 63.54 -8.01 -56.53
C ARG A 572 64.53 -8.67 -57.49
N GLU A 573 64.26 -9.89 -57.92
CA GLU A 573 65.04 -10.55 -58.98
C GLU A 573 64.86 -9.81 -60.32
N LYS A 574 63.65 -9.39 -60.67
CA LYS A 574 63.40 -8.58 -61.87
C LYS A 574 63.97 -7.16 -61.79
N GLU A 575 63.95 -6.51 -60.64
CA GLU A 575 64.67 -5.24 -60.43
C GLU A 575 66.18 -5.38 -60.65
N LYS A 576 66.77 -6.52 -60.24
CA LYS A 576 68.19 -6.83 -60.48
C LYS A 576 68.50 -7.07 -61.96
N GLU A 577 67.69 -7.87 -62.66
CA GLU A 577 67.81 -8.08 -64.12
C GLU A 577 67.73 -6.74 -64.88
N ILE A 578 66.81 -5.85 -64.48
CA ILE A 578 66.68 -4.51 -65.08
C ILE A 578 67.94 -3.67 -64.84
N GLY A 579 68.51 -3.71 -63.63
CA GLY A 579 69.76 -3.00 -63.32
C GLY A 579 70.95 -3.49 -64.15
N GLU A 580 71.05 -4.80 -64.37
CA GLU A 580 72.08 -5.42 -65.23
C GLU A 580 71.93 -4.96 -66.69
N ILE A 581 70.69 -4.92 -67.22
CA ILE A 581 70.40 -4.39 -68.57
C ILE A 581 70.80 -2.92 -68.72
N TYR A 582 70.51 -2.07 -67.74
CA TYR A 582 70.93 -0.66 -67.78
C TYR A 582 72.44 -0.50 -67.82
N SER A 583 73.16 -1.33 -67.07
CA SER A 583 74.64 -1.31 -67.05
C SER A 583 75.23 -1.77 -68.39
N SER A 584 74.65 -2.80 -69.02
CA SER A 584 75.04 -3.22 -70.38
C SER A 584 74.78 -2.15 -71.43
N LYS A 585 73.68 -1.39 -71.32
CA LYS A 585 73.39 -0.28 -72.23
C LYS A 585 74.46 0.82 -72.14
N GLU A 586 74.84 1.21 -70.93
CA GLU A 586 75.85 2.27 -70.70
C GLU A 586 77.21 1.91 -71.31
N ILE A 587 77.60 0.63 -71.29
CA ILE A 587 78.82 0.15 -71.95
C ILE A 587 78.74 0.33 -73.47
N LEU A 588 77.63 -0.08 -74.10
CA LEU A 588 77.43 0.00 -75.55
C LEU A 588 77.32 1.45 -76.08
N ASP A 589 76.74 2.35 -75.30
CA ASP A 589 76.68 3.79 -75.65
C ASP A 589 78.09 4.42 -75.63
N ASN A 590 78.97 3.99 -74.73
CA ASN A 590 80.38 4.43 -74.68
C ASN A 590 81.21 3.90 -75.85
N GLU A 591 81.07 2.62 -76.23
CA GLU A 591 81.78 2.03 -77.38
C GLU A 591 81.43 2.73 -78.71
N ASN A 592 80.15 3.06 -78.90
CA ASN A 592 79.67 3.83 -80.06
C ASN A 592 80.30 5.23 -80.18
N CYS A 593 80.69 5.84 -79.06
CA CYS A 593 81.33 7.16 -79.05
C CYS A 593 82.76 7.08 -79.62
N VAL A 594 83.52 6.06 -79.22
CA VAL A 594 84.91 5.82 -79.68
C VAL A 594 84.98 5.55 -81.19
N LEU A 595 84.04 4.76 -81.72
CA LEU A 595 83.98 4.46 -83.16
C LEU A 595 83.76 5.71 -84.02
N ARG A 596 82.97 6.68 -83.52
CA ARG A 596 82.71 7.96 -84.24
C ARG A 596 83.95 8.86 -84.30
N GLU A 597 84.84 8.81 -83.30
CA GLU A 597 86.12 9.55 -83.36
C GLU A 597 87.12 8.96 -84.37
N GLN A 598 87.12 7.65 -84.56
CA GLN A 598 88.06 6.98 -85.48
C GLN A 598 87.74 7.30 -86.95
N ILE A 599 86.46 7.27 -87.33
CA ILE A 599 85.99 7.65 -88.68
C ILE A 599 86.42 9.08 -89.01
N LYS A 600 86.35 10.00 -88.02
CA LYS A 600 86.68 11.41 -88.21
C LYS A 600 88.17 11.69 -88.49
N LYS A 601 89.07 10.74 -88.21
CA LYS A 601 90.53 10.90 -88.45
C LYS A 601 91.01 10.42 -89.82
N LEU A 602 90.16 9.75 -90.60
CA LEU A 602 90.54 9.15 -91.89
C LEU A 602 90.14 10.01 -93.12
N THR A 603 89.67 11.24 -92.92
CA THR A 603 89.03 12.04 -94.00
C THR A 603 89.85 13.27 -94.43
N GLU A 604 91.11 13.42 -94.00
CA GLU A 604 91.89 14.66 -94.17
C GLU A 604 93.32 14.45 -94.70
N THR A 605 93.53 13.72 -95.81
CA THR A 605 94.83 13.70 -96.52
C THR A 605 94.74 13.54 -98.05
N GLU A 606 95.41 14.47 -98.76
CA GLU A 606 95.98 14.43 -100.12
C GLU A 606 95.16 14.91 -101.35
N PHE A 607 95.89 15.56 -102.28
CA PHE A 607 95.45 16.35 -103.45
C PHE A 607 96.65 16.51 -104.44
N SER A 608 96.38 16.80 -105.73
CA SER A 608 97.32 17.10 -106.86
C SER A 608 97.68 15.90 -107.77
N ASP A 609 97.18 15.69 -109.00
CA ASP A 609 96.96 16.56 -110.20
C ASP A 609 98.28 16.84 -111.00
N PRO A 610 98.36 16.88 -112.38
CA PRO A 610 97.33 17.41 -113.29
C PRO A 610 97.17 16.95 -114.78
N ALA A 611 96.09 17.48 -115.38
CA ALA A 611 95.80 17.91 -116.76
C ALA A 611 95.62 16.92 -117.92
N THR A 612 96.27 15.75 -117.94
CA THR A 612 96.00 14.74 -119.02
C THR A 612 95.66 13.36 -118.48
N PHE A 613 96.11 13.05 -117.26
CA PHE A 613 95.39 12.12 -116.42
C PHE A 613 94.00 12.70 -116.15
N ILE A 614 93.85 13.96 -115.65
CA ILE A 614 92.57 14.67 -115.39
C ILE A 614 91.39 14.32 -116.30
N MET A 615 91.50 14.16 -117.63
CA MET A 615 90.30 13.82 -118.42
C MET A 615 89.94 12.32 -118.39
N GLN A 616 90.93 11.42 -118.38
CA GLN A 616 90.67 9.99 -118.11
C GLN A 616 90.44 9.72 -116.62
N GLU A 617 91.06 10.52 -115.75
CA GLU A 617 90.88 10.52 -114.31
C GLU A 617 89.55 11.13 -113.94
N GLN A 618 89.05 12.23 -114.54
CA GLN A 618 87.68 12.71 -114.30
C GLN A 618 86.64 11.76 -114.87
N ILE A 619 86.90 11.06 -115.99
CA ILE A 619 86.03 9.97 -116.43
C ILE A 619 86.11 8.81 -115.45
N HIS A 620 87.30 8.38 -115.03
CA HIS A 620 87.51 7.29 -114.08
C HIS A 620 87.13 7.66 -112.64
N GLU A 621 87.06 8.94 -112.29
CA GLU A 621 86.69 9.51 -110.99
C GLU A 621 85.19 9.78 -110.99
N LEU A 622 84.57 10.15 -112.12
CA LEU A 622 83.12 10.08 -112.28
C LEU A 622 82.65 8.63 -112.34
N GLU A 623 83.38 7.70 -112.96
CA GLU A 623 83.09 6.25 -112.93
C GLU A 623 83.38 5.66 -111.55
N ASN A 624 84.47 6.04 -110.86
CA ASN A 624 84.74 5.62 -109.49
C ASN A 624 83.76 6.28 -108.52
N ARG A 625 83.27 7.49 -108.78
CA ARG A 625 82.26 8.16 -107.96
C ARG A 625 80.86 7.66 -108.26
N VAL A 626 80.55 7.27 -109.49
CA VAL A 626 79.32 6.53 -109.84
C VAL A 626 79.39 5.14 -109.24
N THR A 627 80.47 4.38 -109.38
CA THR A 627 80.59 3.05 -108.76
C THR A 627 80.73 3.13 -107.23
N THR A 628 81.30 4.19 -106.65
CA THR A 628 81.29 4.43 -105.19
C THR A 628 79.92 4.91 -104.73
N GLN A 629 79.18 5.70 -105.51
CA GLN A 629 77.78 6.05 -105.20
C GLN A 629 76.84 4.87 -105.43
N GLU A 630 77.09 4.00 -106.40
CA GLU A 630 76.37 2.74 -106.61
C GLU A 630 76.75 1.72 -105.54
N PHE A 631 78.00 1.68 -105.07
CA PHE A 631 78.42 0.85 -103.95
C PHE A 631 77.85 1.36 -102.64
N ALA A 632 77.87 2.67 -102.40
CA ALA A 632 77.21 3.30 -101.24
C ALA A 632 75.69 3.15 -101.31
N PHE A 633 75.07 3.33 -102.47
CA PHE A 633 73.64 3.10 -102.68
C PHE A 633 73.28 1.62 -102.58
N ASN A 634 74.15 0.69 -103.01
CA ASN A 634 73.93 -0.74 -102.83
C ASN A 634 74.20 -1.18 -101.38
N GLN A 635 75.12 -0.54 -100.66
CA GLN A 635 75.29 -0.73 -99.21
C GLN A 635 74.11 -0.14 -98.44
N GLU A 636 73.65 1.06 -98.77
CA GLU A 636 72.48 1.70 -98.16
C GLU A 636 71.21 0.92 -98.50
N LYS A 637 71.05 0.45 -99.74
CA LYS A 637 69.95 -0.44 -100.15
C LYS A 637 70.06 -1.82 -99.50
N ALA A 638 71.26 -2.37 -99.28
CA ALA A 638 71.45 -3.61 -98.54
C ALA A 638 71.17 -3.43 -97.05
N TYR A 639 71.57 -2.30 -96.46
CA TYR A 639 71.33 -1.93 -95.07
C TYR A 639 69.85 -1.62 -94.82
N LEU A 640 69.19 -0.87 -95.72
CA LEU A 640 67.75 -0.64 -95.69
C LEU A 640 66.99 -1.94 -95.93
N LYS A 641 67.49 -2.82 -96.81
CA LYS A 641 66.90 -4.16 -96.98
C LYS A 641 67.10 -5.04 -95.76
N GLU A 642 68.26 -4.99 -95.09
CA GLU A 642 68.50 -5.69 -93.83
C GLU A 642 67.64 -5.11 -92.70
N GLN A 643 67.45 -3.79 -92.63
CA GLN A 643 66.49 -3.17 -91.74
C GLN A 643 65.05 -3.56 -92.06
N ILE A 644 64.66 -3.66 -93.34
CA ILE A 644 63.36 -4.15 -93.76
C ILE A 644 63.21 -5.63 -93.36
N ASP A 645 64.16 -6.50 -93.67
CA ASP A 645 64.15 -7.93 -93.27
C ASP A 645 64.11 -8.09 -91.73
N ILE A 646 64.76 -7.19 -90.96
CA ILE A 646 64.70 -7.14 -89.49
C ILE A 646 63.32 -6.66 -89.02
N LEU A 647 62.75 -5.61 -89.62
CA LEU A 647 61.43 -5.08 -89.28
C LEU A 647 60.30 -6.04 -89.68
N GLU A 648 60.44 -6.75 -90.80
CA GLU A 648 59.56 -7.82 -91.25
C GLU A 648 59.63 -9.01 -90.30
N LYS A 649 60.83 -9.43 -89.85
CA LYS A 649 60.97 -10.42 -88.77
C LYS A 649 60.42 -9.95 -87.43
N GLN A 650 60.56 -8.67 -87.08
CA GLN A 650 59.97 -8.13 -85.86
C GLN A 650 58.43 -8.10 -85.96
N LEU A 651 57.88 -7.77 -87.12
CA LEU A 651 56.45 -7.89 -87.42
C LEU A 651 55.99 -9.35 -87.35
N GLU A 652 56.71 -10.29 -87.97
CA GLU A 652 56.45 -11.73 -87.91
C GLU A 652 56.45 -12.24 -86.46
N ILE A 653 57.47 -11.91 -85.66
CA ILE A 653 57.54 -12.27 -84.23
C ILE A 653 56.39 -11.63 -83.44
N MET A 654 56.03 -10.37 -83.70
CA MET A 654 54.89 -9.73 -83.04
C MET A 654 53.55 -10.33 -83.48
N GLU A 655 53.43 -10.78 -84.72
CA GLU A 655 52.21 -11.39 -85.27
C GLU A 655 52.06 -12.85 -84.80
N GLU A 656 53.16 -13.61 -84.67
CA GLU A 656 53.22 -14.88 -83.96
C GLU A 656 52.88 -14.73 -82.48
N ALA A 657 53.46 -13.73 -81.79
CA ALA A 657 53.15 -13.45 -80.39
C ALA A 657 51.67 -13.09 -80.21
N LYS A 658 51.12 -12.23 -81.07
CA LYS A 658 49.70 -11.89 -81.13
C LYS A 658 48.82 -13.10 -81.42
N GLN A 659 49.20 -13.99 -82.35
CA GLN A 659 48.48 -15.24 -82.60
C GLN A 659 48.53 -16.19 -81.39
N LYS A 660 49.68 -16.28 -80.73
CA LYS A 660 49.89 -17.10 -79.54
C LYS A 660 49.07 -16.60 -78.36
N ASP A 661 49.03 -15.29 -78.14
CA ASP A 661 48.20 -14.65 -77.13
C ASP A 661 46.71 -14.75 -77.48
N SER A 662 46.32 -14.57 -78.75
CA SER A 662 44.94 -14.78 -79.20
C SER A 662 44.50 -16.23 -78.97
N LYS A 663 45.34 -17.22 -79.29
CA LYS A 663 45.09 -18.64 -78.98
C LYS A 663 45.03 -18.89 -77.47
N ASN A 664 45.90 -18.25 -76.67
CA ASN A 664 45.89 -18.39 -75.22
C ASN A 664 44.64 -17.76 -74.58
N PHE A 665 44.14 -16.64 -75.13
CA PHE A 665 42.86 -16.05 -74.76
C PHE A 665 41.67 -16.88 -75.26
N GLU A 666 41.71 -17.45 -76.46
CA GLU A 666 40.71 -18.41 -76.96
C GLU A 666 40.68 -19.68 -76.11
N ASP A 667 41.82 -20.18 -75.67
CA ASP A 667 41.94 -21.31 -74.73
C ASP A 667 41.44 -20.94 -73.32
N GLN A 668 41.67 -19.71 -72.85
CA GLN A 668 41.13 -19.23 -71.57
C GLN A 668 39.62 -19.02 -71.66
N ILE A 669 39.11 -18.42 -72.74
CA ILE A 669 37.68 -18.30 -73.03
C ILE A 669 37.07 -19.69 -73.21
N GLY A 670 37.77 -20.63 -73.84
CA GLY A 670 37.38 -22.03 -73.99
C GLY A 670 37.30 -22.75 -72.65
N LYS A 671 38.30 -22.59 -71.79
CA LYS A 671 38.29 -23.09 -70.39
C LYS A 671 37.16 -22.46 -69.59
N ILE A 672 36.92 -21.15 -69.72
CA ILE A 672 35.81 -20.44 -69.06
C ILE A 672 34.45 -20.85 -69.63
N LEU A 673 34.34 -21.15 -70.92
CA LEU A 673 33.12 -21.65 -71.55
C LEU A 673 32.85 -23.10 -71.15
N VAL A 674 33.88 -23.95 -71.08
CA VAL A 674 33.79 -25.31 -70.52
C VAL A 674 33.42 -25.23 -69.04
N GLN A 675 34.05 -24.37 -68.25
CA GLN A 675 33.74 -24.17 -66.84
C GLN A 675 32.34 -23.59 -66.63
N ASN A 676 31.86 -22.68 -67.48
CA ASN A 676 30.48 -22.21 -67.48
C ASN A 676 29.49 -23.27 -67.97
N ARG A 677 29.88 -24.17 -68.88
CA ARG A 677 29.08 -25.30 -69.33
C ARG A 677 29.01 -26.38 -68.25
N LEU A 678 30.09 -26.60 -67.52
CA LEU A 678 30.21 -27.55 -66.40
C LEU A 678 29.54 -27.00 -65.13
N LEU A 679 29.58 -25.67 -64.91
CA LEU A 679 28.75 -24.99 -63.91
C LEU A 679 27.27 -25.00 -64.30
N LYS A 680 26.91 -24.76 -65.56
CA LYS A 680 25.53 -24.91 -66.04
C LYS A 680 25.06 -26.35 -65.88
N GLN A 681 25.87 -27.33 -66.24
CA GLN A 681 25.56 -28.75 -66.09
C GLN A 681 25.51 -29.14 -64.60
N GLN A 682 26.39 -28.63 -63.74
CA GLN A 682 26.26 -28.76 -62.29
C GLN A 682 24.98 -28.09 -61.76
N ILE A 683 24.54 -26.95 -62.32
CA ILE A 683 23.26 -26.29 -61.99
C ILE A 683 22.07 -27.09 -62.54
N GLU A 684 22.23 -27.84 -63.63
CA GLU A 684 21.19 -28.64 -64.29
C GLU A 684 21.02 -30.00 -63.60
N ASP A 685 22.13 -30.66 -63.26
CA ASP A 685 22.21 -31.85 -62.40
C ASP A 685 21.79 -31.50 -60.95
N SER A 686 22.18 -30.32 -60.44
CA SER A 686 21.63 -29.78 -59.20
C SER A 686 20.14 -29.53 -59.32
N LYS A 687 19.63 -28.98 -60.42
CA LYS A 687 18.18 -28.78 -60.62
C LYS A 687 17.41 -30.09 -60.64
N ILE A 688 17.93 -31.14 -61.27
CA ILE A 688 17.22 -32.41 -61.38
C ILE A 688 17.17 -33.12 -60.01
N ASN A 689 18.23 -33.04 -59.21
CA ASN A 689 18.23 -33.57 -57.83
C ASN A 689 17.58 -32.63 -56.79
N SER A 690 17.60 -31.30 -57.00
CA SER A 690 16.92 -30.32 -56.13
C SER A 690 15.43 -30.15 -56.46
N LEU A 691 14.95 -30.53 -57.64
CA LEU A 691 13.50 -30.59 -57.90
C LEU A 691 12.78 -31.69 -57.11
N SER A 692 13.53 -32.65 -56.56
CA SER A 692 13.07 -33.62 -55.55
C SER A 692 13.19 -33.04 -54.13
N GLU A 693 14.41 -32.66 -53.71
CA GLU A 693 14.65 -32.28 -52.31
C GLU A 693 14.30 -30.83 -51.94
N GLU A 694 14.31 -29.87 -52.87
CA GLU A 694 14.08 -28.46 -52.57
C GLU A 694 12.60 -28.09 -52.66
N LYS A 695 11.81 -28.83 -53.47
CA LYS A 695 10.37 -28.91 -53.26
C LYS A 695 10.04 -29.57 -51.93
N ALA A 696 10.77 -30.61 -51.51
CA ALA A 696 10.56 -31.19 -50.19
C ALA A 696 10.96 -30.24 -49.06
N LYS A 697 12.07 -29.48 -49.17
CA LYS A 697 12.63 -28.61 -48.12
C LYS A 697 11.94 -27.24 -48.02
N ASN A 698 11.58 -26.59 -49.12
CA ASN A 698 10.72 -25.40 -49.05
C ASN A 698 9.28 -25.77 -48.68
N PHE A 699 8.75 -26.92 -49.13
CA PHE A 699 7.46 -27.40 -48.63
C PHE A 699 7.54 -27.77 -47.14
N THR A 700 8.55 -28.48 -46.64
CA THR A 700 8.66 -28.75 -45.20
C THR A 700 8.98 -27.51 -44.38
N MET A 701 9.72 -26.52 -44.88
CA MET A 701 9.98 -25.28 -44.14
C MET A 701 8.74 -24.38 -44.09
N VAL A 702 8.03 -24.20 -45.20
CA VAL A 702 6.73 -23.52 -45.22
C VAL A 702 5.71 -24.29 -44.39
N LYS A 703 5.66 -25.62 -44.50
CA LYS A 703 4.76 -26.48 -43.70
C LYS A 703 5.15 -26.54 -42.23
N LEU A 704 6.43 -26.41 -41.84
CA LEU A 704 6.86 -26.23 -40.44
C LEU A 704 6.46 -24.87 -39.91
N ILE A 705 6.53 -23.83 -40.74
CA ILE A 705 6.07 -22.48 -40.40
C ILE A 705 4.54 -22.45 -40.26
N GLU A 706 3.80 -23.06 -41.19
CA GLU A 706 2.35 -23.23 -41.14
C GLU A 706 1.90 -24.17 -40.01
N GLU A 707 2.63 -25.26 -39.73
CA GLU A 707 2.38 -26.14 -38.58
C GLU A 707 2.69 -25.43 -37.26
N ASN A 708 3.73 -24.60 -37.18
CA ASN A 708 4.05 -23.79 -36.00
C ASN A 708 2.99 -22.68 -35.80
N TYR A 709 2.57 -21.98 -36.86
CA TYR A 709 1.44 -21.04 -36.77
C TYR A 709 0.12 -21.76 -36.43
N SER A 710 -0.14 -22.94 -36.99
CA SER A 710 -1.31 -23.76 -36.67
C SER A 710 -1.27 -24.26 -35.23
N GLN A 711 -0.12 -24.69 -34.72
CA GLN A 711 0.08 -25.08 -33.32
C GLN A 711 -0.11 -23.89 -32.38
N ASN A 712 0.43 -22.71 -32.70
CA ASN A 712 0.18 -21.49 -31.93
C ASN A 712 -1.30 -21.09 -31.96
N ILE A 713 -1.98 -21.19 -33.11
CA ILE A 713 -3.42 -20.96 -33.22
C ILE A 713 -4.20 -21.98 -32.37
N GLN A 714 -3.82 -23.26 -32.38
CA GLN A 714 -4.44 -24.30 -31.54
C GLN A 714 -4.16 -24.04 -30.05
N MET A 715 -2.96 -23.63 -29.67
CA MET A 715 -2.62 -23.24 -28.30
C MET A 715 -3.43 -22.03 -27.84
N TYR A 716 -3.56 -20.98 -28.66
CA TYR A 716 -4.43 -19.84 -28.36
C TYR A 716 -5.91 -20.22 -28.36
N GLN A 717 -6.36 -21.21 -29.14
CA GLN A 717 -7.73 -21.73 -29.07
C GLN A 717 -7.95 -22.52 -27.78
N LEU A 718 -7.00 -23.35 -27.35
CA LEU A 718 -7.02 -24.06 -26.07
C LEU A 718 -7.02 -23.06 -24.90
N GLU A 719 -6.13 -22.06 -24.91
CA GLU A 719 -6.10 -20.99 -23.91
C GLU A 719 -7.42 -20.21 -23.87
N ASN A 720 -8.00 -19.86 -25.03
CA ASN A 720 -9.32 -19.23 -25.09
C ASN A 720 -10.44 -20.14 -24.55
N ASN A 721 -10.36 -21.45 -24.76
CA ASN A 721 -11.34 -22.40 -24.23
C ASN A 721 -11.18 -22.59 -22.71
N ASP A 722 -9.95 -22.63 -22.21
CA ASP A 722 -9.64 -22.62 -20.77
C ASP A 722 -10.09 -21.32 -20.10
N LEU A 723 -9.88 -20.17 -20.74
CA LEU A 723 -10.37 -18.87 -20.27
C LEU A 723 -11.90 -18.82 -20.27
N LYS A 724 -12.59 -19.37 -21.30
CA LYS A 724 -14.05 -19.53 -21.31
C LYS A 724 -14.54 -20.47 -20.20
N ALA A 725 -13.85 -21.58 -19.94
CA ALA A 725 -14.19 -22.51 -18.87
C ALA A 725 -14.02 -21.87 -17.48
N ARG A 726 -12.92 -21.13 -17.28
CA ARG A 726 -12.67 -20.32 -16.06
C ARG A 726 -13.72 -19.22 -15.90
N LEU A 727 -14.12 -18.55 -16.98
CA LEU A 727 -15.16 -17.51 -16.97
C LEU A 727 -16.52 -18.10 -16.60
N LYS A 728 -16.91 -19.22 -17.21
CA LYS A 728 -18.15 -19.94 -16.85
C LYS A 728 -18.15 -20.39 -15.39
N LYS A 729 -17.02 -20.91 -14.89
CA LYS A 729 -16.88 -21.26 -13.46
C LYS A 729 -17.00 -20.04 -12.55
N LEU A 730 -16.42 -18.90 -12.93
CA LEU A 730 -16.56 -17.64 -12.20
C LEU A 730 -18.00 -17.11 -12.21
N GLU A 731 -18.77 -17.31 -13.29
CA GLU A 731 -20.20 -16.99 -13.33
C GLU A 731 -21.04 -17.92 -12.43
N GLU A 732 -20.69 -19.20 -12.36
CA GLU A 732 -21.31 -20.17 -11.44
C GLU A 732 -20.97 -19.84 -9.97
N ASP A 733 -19.71 -19.57 -9.65
CA ASP A 733 -19.27 -19.10 -8.33
C ASP A 733 -19.96 -17.77 -7.94
N TYR A 734 -20.13 -16.84 -8.89
CA TYR A 734 -20.87 -15.59 -8.67
C TYR A 734 -22.34 -15.86 -8.31
N LYS A 735 -23.04 -16.73 -9.04
CA LYS A 735 -24.42 -17.13 -8.73
C LYS A 735 -24.53 -17.81 -7.35
N ILE A 736 -23.54 -18.62 -6.96
CA ILE A 736 -23.49 -19.24 -5.63
C ILE A 736 -23.29 -18.19 -4.53
N ILE A 737 -22.43 -17.19 -4.76
CA ILE A 737 -22.19 -16.08 -3.83
C ILE A 737 -23.44 -15.18 -3.72
N GLU A 738 -24.10 -14.88 -4.84
CA GLU A 738 -25.35 -14.11 -4.89
C GLU A 738 -26.48 -14.81 -4.14
N LYS A 739 -26.65 -16.12 -4.33
CA LYS A 739 -27.60 -16.93 -3.55
C LYS A 739 -27.29 -16.87 -2.05
N LYS A 740 -26.04 -17.11 -1.64
CA LYS A 740 -25.62 -17.02 -0.23
C LYS A 740 -25.85 -15.63 0.37
N TYR A 741 -25.70 -14.57 -0.42
CA TYR A 741 -25.98 -13.19 -0.01
C TYR A 741 -27.49 -12.96 0.21
N LEU A 742 -28.34 -13.49 -0.67
CA LEU A 742 -29.80 -13.46 -0.50
C LEU A 742 -30.24 -14.27 0.72
N ASP A 743 -29.75 -15.51 0.89
CA ASP A 743 -30.04 -16.37 2.05
C ASP A 743 -29.65 -15.67 3.37
N LEU A 744 -28.48 -15.01 3.41
CA LEU A 744 -28.03 -14.23 4.56
C LEU A 744 -28.90 -12.99 4.82
N LYS A 745 -29.38 -12.31 3.76
CA LYS A 745 -30.31 -11.18 3.87
C LYS A 745 -31.67 -11.61 4.43
N PHE A 746 -32.20 -12.76 4.00
CA PHE A 746 -33.42 -13.34 4.57
C PHE A 746 -33.23 -13.77 6.03
N SER A 747 -32.08 -14.35 6.37
CA SER A 747 -31.74 -14.72 7.76
C SER A 747 -31.70 -13.50 8.68
N ILE A 748 -31.10 -12.38 8.23
CA ILE A 748 -31.12 -11.11 8.97
C ILE A 748 -32.55 -10.61 9.16
N ALA A 749 -33.36 -10.52 8.10
CA ALA A 749 -34.75 -10.05 8.21
C ALA A 749 -35.60 -10.92 9.16
N ASN A 750 -35.41 -12.24 9.14
CA ASN A 750 -36.07 -13.15 10.09
C ASN A 750 -35.61 -12.91 11.54
N SER A 751 -34.31 -12.61 11.75
CA SER A 751 -33.79 -12.27 13.08
C SER A 751 -34.31 -10.92 13.59
N GLU A 752 -34.52 -9.94 12.70
CA GLU A 752 -35.10 -8.64 13.02
C GLU A 752 -36.58 -8.78 13.38
N MET A 753 -37.38 -9.54 12.62
CA MET A 753 -38.77 -9.85 13.00
C MET A 753 -38.85 -10.67 14.30
N ALA A 754 -37.93 -11.59 14.56
CA ALA A 754 -37.89 -12.32 15.83
C ALA A 754 -37.59 -11.39 17.02
N LYS A 755 -36.70 -10.41 16.83
CA LYS A 755 -36.40 -9.36 17.82
C LYS A 755 -37.61 -8.45 18.06
N GLU A 756 -38.29 -8.00 17.02
CA GLU A 756 -39.50 -7.17 17.14
C GLU A 756 -40.62 -7.91 17.90
N ASN A 757 -40.83 -9.19 17.60
CA ASN A 757 -41.78 -10.03 18.34
C ASN A 757 -41.40 -10.21 19.83
N LEU A 758 -40.10 -10.29 20.15
CA LEU A 758 -39.63 -10.32 21.54
C LEU A 758 -39.82 -8.97 22.25
N GLU A 759 -39.53 -7.85 21.58
CA GLU A 759 -39.78 -6.51 22.11
C GLU A 759 -41.27 -6.27 22.37
N LYS A 760 -42.15 -6.77 21.49
CA LYS A 760 -43.60 -6.71 21.71
C LYS A 760 -44.03 -7.53 22.93
N LYS A 761 -43.59 -8.79 23.04
CA LYS A 761 -43.86 -9.64 24.23
C LYS A 761 -43.32 -9.04 25.52
N TYR A 762 -42.15 -8.37 25.46
CA TYR A 762 -41.57 -7.70 26.62
C TYR A 762 -42.41 -6.49 27.05
N LYS A 763 -42.93 -5.69 26.11
CA LYS A 763 -43.90 -4.62 26.41
C LYS A 763 -45.20 -5.17 27.00
N GLU A 764 -45.77 -6.22 26.42
CA GLU A 764 -46.97 -6.89 26.95
C GLU A 764 -46.75 -7.39 28.40
N ALA A 765 -45.58 -7.95 28.70
CA ALA A 765 -45.21 -8.35 30.06
C ALA A 765 -45.01 -7.16 31.02
N GLN A 766 -44.44 -6.04 30.55
CA GLN A 766 -44.35 -4.81 31.34
C GLN A 766 -45.74 -4.20 31.63
N GLU A 767 -46.67 -4.25 30.68
CA GLU A 767 -48.06 -3.82 30.84
C GLU A 767 -48.74 -4.67 31.92
N GLN A 768 -48.63 -6.01 31.84
CA GLN A 768 -49.17 -6.93 32.86
C GLN A 768 -48.58 -6.67 34.25
N MET A 769 -47.28 -6.39 34.37
CA MET A 769 -46.65 -6.06 35.65
C MET A 769 -47.17 -4.72 36.21
N ARG A 770 -47.51 -3.75 35.37
CA ARG A 770 -48.18 -2.50 35.81
C ARG A 770 -49.60 -2.76 36.28
N ASP A 771 -50.36 -3.59 35.56
CA ASP A 771 -51.72 -3.96 35.94
C ASP A 771 -51.74 -4.70 37.29
N TYR A 772 -50.83 -5.66 37.50
CA TYR A 772 -50.68 -6.34 38.79
C TYR A 772 -50.23 -5.38 39.90
N SER A 773 -49.33 -4.44 39.62
CA SER A 773 -48.95 -3.40 40.59
C SER A 773 -50.13 -2.51 40.97
N ALA A 774 -50.97 -2.11 40.01
CA ALA A 774 -52.16 -1.31 40.27
C ALA A 774 -53.22 -2.08 41.06
N GLN A 775 -53.42 -3.37 40.76
CA GLN A 775 -54.28 -4.27 41.54
C GLN A 775 -53.77 -4.45 42.97
N PHE A 776 -52.45 -4.57 43.17
CA PHE A 776 -51.84 -4.67 44.49
C PHE A 776 -52.08 -3.40 45.31
N THR A 777 -51.82 -2.22 44.76
CA THR A 777 -52.09 -0.94 45.44
C THR A 777 -53.59 -0.77 45.75
N ALA A 778 -54.49 -1.21 44.88
CA ALA A 778 -55.93 -1.21 45.16
C ALA A 778 -56.28 -2.14 46.33
N MET A 779 -55.64 -3.31 46.43
CA MET A 779 -55.81 -4.26 47.52
C MET A 779 -55.24 -3.74 48.85
N GLU A 780 -54.11 -3.04 48.85
CA GLU A 780 -53.58 -2.33 50.02
C GLU A 780 -54.58 -1.28 50.52
N VAL A 781 -55.15 -0.47 49.62
CA VAL A 781 -56.16 0.54 49.97
C VAL A 781 -57.44 -0.10 50.53
N GLU A 782 -57.89 -1.23 50.00
CA GLU A 782 -59.00 -2.00 50.59
C GLU A 782 -58.65 -2.53 52.00
N LEU A 783 -57.44 -3.06 52.21
CA LEU A 783 -56.95 -3.51 53.52
C LEU A 783 -56.93 -2.36 54.54
N TYR A 784 -56.46 -1.16 54.16
CA TYR A 784 -56.51 0.01 55.04
C TYR A 784 -57.94 0.37 55.45
N LYS A 785 -58.90 0.38 54.51
CA LYS A 785 -60.33 0.63 54.82
C LYS A 785 -60.93 -0.44 55.74
N VAL A 786 -60.56 -1.71 55.55
CA VAL A 786 -61.01 -2.81 56.42
C VAL A 786 -60.46 -2.62 57.84
N ASN A 787 -59.19 -2.24 57.96
CA ASN A 787 -58.54 -2.00 59.26
C ASN A 787 -59.14 -0.77 59.98
N GLU A 788 -59.46 0.29 59.23
CA GLU A 788 -60.18 1.47 59.72
C GLU A 788 -61.56 1.10 60.27
N ARG A 789 -62.38 0.39 59.49
CA ARG A 789 -63.69 -0.16 59.94
C ARG A 789 -63.58 -1.07 61.16
N PHE A 790 -62.50 -1.84 61.26
CA PHE A 790 -62.24 -2.68 62.43
C PHE A 790 -61.97 -1.82 63.67
N GLY A 791 -61.19 -0.74 63.53
CA GLY A 791 -60.97 0.27 64.57
C GLY A 791 -62.26 0.98 65.00
N GLU A 792 -63.10 1.39 64.05
CA GLU A 792 -64.45 1.95 64.33
C GLU A 792 -65.32 0.97 65.13
N THR A 793 -65.36 -0.29 64.71
CA THR A 793 -66.12 -1.36 65.36
C THR A 793 -65.60 -1.63 66.78
N LEU A 794 -64.28 -1.63 66.97
CA LEU A 794 -63.64 -1.84 68.26
C LEU A 794 -63.92 -0.67 69.22
N ASN A 795 -63.94 0.57 68.71
CA ASN A 795 -64.36 1.74 69.48
C ASN A 795 -65.85 1.69 69.88
N MET A 796 -66.74 1.30 68.97
CA MET A 796 -68.16 1.06 69.33
C MET A 796 -68.30 -0.01 70.41
N ASN A 797 -67.51 -1.09 70.34
CA ASN A 797 -67.57 -2.16 71.33
C ASN A 797 -67.08 -1.68 72.70
N ASN A 798 -65.99 -0.92 72.76
CA ASN A 798 -65.50 -0.27 73.99
C ASN A 798 -66.55 0.70 74.59
N GLU A 799 -67.26 1.46 73.76
CA GLU A 799 -68.37 2.30 74.24
C GLU A 799 -69.52 1.47 74.82
N LEU A 800 -69.88 0.36 74.17
CA LEU A 800 -70.93 -0.56 74.64
C LEU A 800 -70.53 -1.22 75.96
N GLU A 801 -69.28 -1.67 76.11
CA GLU A 801 -68.76 -2.16 77.39
C GLU A 801 -68.82 -1.07 78.48
N GLY A 802 -68.45 0.17 78.16
CA GLY A 802 -68.59 1.31 79.07
C GLY A 802 -70.04 1.60 79.47
N LYS A 803 -70.99 1.49 78.53
CA LYS A 803 -72.44 1.58 78.79
C LYS A 803 -72.93 0.43 79.68
N ILE A 804 -72.50 -0.81 79.41
CA ILE A 804 -72.79 -2.00 80.23
C ILE A 804 -72.20 -1.85 81.63
N HIS A 805 -70.99 -1.32 81.78
CA HIS A 805 -70.37 -1.11 83.09
C HIS A 805 -71.15 -0.06 83.91
N LYS A 806 -71.56 1.06 83.30
CA LYS A 806 -72.44 2.06 83.92
C LYS A 806 -73.80 1.47 84.34
N LEU A 807 -74.40 0.63 83.50
CA LEU A 807 -75.63 -0.09 83.84
C LEU A 807 -75.43 -1.07 85.01
N LYS A 808 -74.36 -1.86 85.01
CA LYS A 808 -73.99 -2.77 86.11
C LYS A 808 -73.80 -2.00 87.43
N GLN A 809 -73.14 -0.84 87.41
CA GLN A 809 -72.99 0.02 88.59
C GLN A 809 -74.35 0.53 89.10
N LYS A 810 -75.23 1.05 88.22
CA LYS A 810 -76.59 1.47 88.59
C LYS A 810 -77.40 0.33 89.19
N LEU A 811 -77.34 -0.87 88.60
CA LEU A 811 -78.07 -2.05 89.08
C LEU A 811 -77.54 -2.52 90.45
N LYS A 812 -76.24 -2.35 90.73
CA LYS A 812 -75.65 -2.56 92.06
C LYS A 812 -76.14 -1.53 93.08
N ALA A 813 -76.26 -0.26 92.68
CA ALA A 813 -76.74 0.83 93.53
C ALA A 813 -78.27 0.80 93.81
N VAL A 814 -79.04 -0.01 93.08
CA VAL A 814 -80.47 -0.28 93.34
C VAL A 814 -80.69 -1.55 94.17
N LYS A 815 -79.64 -2.35 94.37
CA LYS A 815 -79.65 -3.57 95.22
C LYS A 815 -79.13 -3.35 96.65
N ASN A 816 -78.56 -2.18 96.92
CA ASN A 816 -78.15 -1.70 98.23
C ASN A 816 -79.12 -0.61 98.69
#